data_AF-A0A8C8TAA5-F1
#
_entry.id   AF-A0A8C8TAA5-F1
#
_cell.length_a   1.000
_cell.length_b   1.000
_cell.length_c   1.000
_cell.angle_alpha   90.00
_cell.angle_beta   90.00
_cell.angle_gamma   90.00
#
_symmetry.space_group_name_H-M   'P 1'
#
loop_
_entity.id
_entity.type
_entity.pdbx_description
1 polymer ?
#
loop_
_entity_poly.entity_id
_entity_poly.type
_entity_poly.pdbx_seq_one_letter_code
_entity_poly.pdbx_strand_id
1 'polypeptide(L)'
;MAEAEASERVMPHSVDCDLFKEPVKKRRSRSHREQQFQAFPSAEQSALKEYEKLESRTRRILSNTYQKMIQSVFLDDSIPSGLKYLINRLLALIEKPPVEPIYVGFLGSTGAGKSSLINALIQQAMFLPVSGESICTSCIVQVSSGCCEQYEAKIHLLSDQEWKAELKDLTMLLHRADGPRGEEVDMWARDDAAEEAAQKLQMLYGHGAERRHYEDLLKMKPRGRIPTSRIITLKAEEAGELSVKLDPYIRTQRRDWDGESAETQIWPLIKYVEVILPKSALIPEGVVLVDIPGTGDFNSKRDEMWKKTIDKCSVIWVISDVERVSGGKAHEDLLNESIKACQRGFCRDIALVVTKTDKLHLREYLRERKMGNQAIQSQREAVLQRNEIIKLQRSRILKEKLKRKLPADSKVLEASDLVYTVSAHEYWQQAFLTEEESEIPKLREYVRKRLLDKKRRLVTKYVTEAFGLLLLTDTFNSEESLLTEHLNMGGLRRFVEEKMELLEKAIEQCFARMEQPLQAGVQVARASYRRILRTCLVRSRGNQGFHQTLKAVCLKNGVYASRTLARIDLNGALSQPIYDQIDPVFGGIFRDGKPTGSALMLHIDAFKHSLEERMAEIGIRNGWKYDGYKRGFLIQEISAILGGLEGHILRRKRKIYESVSSSIQSDLKPCYEEAAQITGKKACERMKDVIRRGVERQVAEGMFERARERMWHQFQQLKHGITEKVKGSITTMLTLAAPQGDGLYKELADVRSEQKEMEKLHRSLREVAENAQLRRSMQDFLLQMSPSKAGPHGTKL
;
A
#
# COMPACT_ATOMS: atom_id res chain seq x y z
N MET A 1 -64.61 9.49 50.94
CA MET A 1 -63.82 8.85 52.03
C MET A 1 -64.09 7.37 51.93
N ALA A 2 -63.17 6.44 51.76
CA ALA A 2 -61.73 6.32 51.50
C ALA A 2 -61.61 4.79 51.18
N GLU A 3 -60.79 4.22 50.31
CA GLU A 3 -59.42 4.45 49.86
C GLU A 3 -59.28 3.67 48.53
N ALA A 4 -58.46 4.19 47.61
CA ALA A 4 -58.17 3.60 46.32
C ALA A 4 -56.74 3.05 46.33
N GLU A 5 -56.56 1.77 46.02
CA GLU A 5 -55.23 1.18 45.80
C GLU A 5 -54.86 1.27 44.32
N ALA A 6 -53.72 1.92 44.08
CA ALA A 6 -53.12 2.15 42.79
C ALA A 6 -52.30 0.94 42.32
N SER A 7 -52.46 0.58 41.05
CA SER A 7 -51.65 -0.42 40.35
C SER A 7 -50.50 0.29 39.64
N GLU A 8 -49.26 0.14 40.14
CA GLU A 8 -48.06 0.72 39.55
C GLU A 8 -47.52 -0.16 38.40
N ARG A 9 -47.38 0.48 37.23
CA ARG A 9 -46.65 -0.03 36.07
C ARG A 9 -45.15 0.06 36.33
N VAL A 10 -44.47 -1.07 36.32
CA VAL A 10 -42.99 -1.14 36.33
C VAL A 10 -42.47 -0.83 34.92
N MET A 11 -41.87 0.34 34.75
CA MET A 11 -41.05 0.70 33.59
C MET A 11 -39.63 0.12 33.76
N PRO A 12 -38.99 -0.41 32.71
CA PRO A 12 -37.60 -0.86 32.78
C PRO A 12 -36.64 0.35 32.75
N HIS A 13 -35.76 0.39 33.74
CA HIS A 13 -34.73 1.40 33.94
C HIS A 13 -33.78 1.54 32.73
N SER A 14 -33.67 2.76 32.21
CA SER A 14 -32.58 3.20 31.35
C SER A 14 -31.29 3.28 32.17
N VAL A 15 -30.28 2.48 31.83
CA VAL A 15 -28.94 2.62 32.40
C VAL A 15 -28.24 3.75 31.64
N ASP A 16 -28.00 4.84 32.36
CA ASP A 16 -27.30 6.04 31.89
C ASP A 16 -25.88 5.70 31.38
N CYS A 17 -25.64 5.92 30.09
CA CYS A 17 -24.32 6.04 29.49
C CYS A 17 -23.78 7.47 29.71
N ASP A 18 -23.36 7.80 30.93
CA ASP A 18 -22.87 9.16 31.24
C ASP A 18 -21.53 9.14 32.02
N LEU A 19 -20.59 8.31 31.57
CA LEU A 19 -19.24 8.19 32.14
C LEU A 19 -18.12 8.69 31.21
N PHE A 20 -18.33 9.73 30.40
CA PHE A 20 -17.24 10.52 29.78
C PHE A 20 -17.72 11.94 29.39
N LYS A 21 -18.15 12.75 30.36
CA LYS A 21 -18.27 14.20 30.14
C LYS A 21 -16.89 14.85 30.24
N GLU A 22 -16.48 15.53 29.17
CA GLU A 22 -15.27 16.37 29.18
C GLU A 22 -15.34 17.41 30.31
N PRO A 23 -14.27 17.61 31.10
CA PRO A 23 -14.25 18.69 32.07
C PRO A 23 -14.12 20.04 31.34
N VAL A 24 -15.15 20.88 31.45
CA VAL A 24 -15.16 22.26 30.97
C VAL A 24 -14.09 23.07 31.73
N LYS A 25 -12.87 23.15 31.16
CA LYS A 25 -11.83 24.08 31.61
C LYS A 25 -11.84 25.35 30.75
N LYS A 26 -11.76 26.48 31.44
CA LYS A 26 -11.98 27.87 31.00
C LYS A 26 -11.30 28.24 29.66
N ARG A 27 -11.98 29.08 28.87
CA ARG A 27 -11.64 29.63 27.53
C ARG A 27 -10.16 30.00 27.23
N ARG A 28 -9.30 30.22 28.23
CA ARG A 28 -7.85 30.48 28.01
C ARG A 28 -7.00 29.21 27.79
N SER A 29 -7.47 28.01 28.14
CA SER A 29 -6.72 26.76 27.87
C SER A 29 -7.06 26.10 26.52
N ARG A 30 -8.08 26.61 25.81
CA ARG A 30 -8.47 26.11 24.47
C ARG A 30 -7.46 26.51 23.40
N SER A 31 -6.97 27.75 23.43
CA SER A 31 -5.97 28.24 22.47
C SER A 31 -4.61 27.54 22.58
N HIS A 32 -4.23 27.10 23.79
CA HIS A 32 -2.97 26.38 24.01
C HIS A 32 -3.06 24.91 23.58
N ARG A 33 -4.23 24.26 23.73
CA ARG A 33 -4.51 22.91 23.19
C ARG A 33 -4.61 22.93 21.67
N GLU A 34 -5.28 23.91 21.07
CA GLU A 34 -5.37 24.05 19.61
C GLU A 34 -3.99 24.31 18.93
N GLN A 35 -3.05 24.95 19.63
CA GLN A 35 -1.66 25.07 19.17
C GLN A 35 -0.85 23.76 19.30
N GLN A 36 -1.23 22.87 20.22
CA GLN A 36 -0.56 21.59 20.46
C GLN A 36 -0.98 20.49 19.46
N PHE A 37 -2.12 20.66 18.78
CA PHE A 37 -2.67 19.73 17.79
C PHE A 37 -2.56 20.26 16.34
N GLN A 38 -1.44 20.90 15.98
CA GLN A 38 -1.13 21.18 14.58
C GLN A 38 -0.48 19.96 13.93
N ALA A 39 -0.94 19.60 12.72
CA ALA A 39 -0.42 18.44 11.99
C ALA A 39 1.07 18.64 11.86
N PHE A 40 1.46 19.78 11.33
CA PHE A 40 2.84 20.13 11.13
C PHE A 40 3.26 21.21 12.14
N PRO A 41 4.47 21.11 12.72
CA PRO A 41 5.16 22.27 13.26
C PRO A 41 5.15 23.41 12.23
N SER A 42 5.12 24.67 12.68
CA SER A 42 4.96 25.86 11.83
C SER A 42 5.88 25.88 10.59
N ALA A 43 7.12 25.40 10.74
CA ALA A 43 8.10 25.29 9.65
C ALA A 43 7.70 24.27 8.57
N GLU A 44 7.22 23.08 8.96
CA GLU A 44 6.81 22.04 8.02
C GLU A 44 5.46 22.38 7.36
N GLN A 45 4.56 23.05 8.08
CA GLN A 45 3.30 23.53 7.51
C GLN A 45 3.55 24.59 6.45
N SER A 46 4.50 25.49 6.70
CA SER A 46 4.92 26.50 5.73
C SER A 46 5.52 25.84 4.49
N ALA A 47 6.39 24.83 4.66
CA ALA A 47 6.95 24.09 3.53
C ALA A 47 5.88 23.37 2.69
N LEU A 48 4.90 22.74 3.34
CA LEU A 48 3.79 22.09 2.65
C LEU A 48 2.96 23.08 1.81
N LYS A 49 2.59 24.22 2.40
CA LYS A 49 1.86 25.30 1.72
C LYS A 49 2.63 25.87 0.53
N GLU A 50 3.95 26.05 0.67
CA GLU A 50 4.79 26.49 -0.45
C GLU A 50 4.80 25.48 -1.59
N TYR A 51 4.86 24.17 -1.31
CA TYR A 51 4.74 23.15 -2.36
C TYR A 51 3.37 23.14 -3.03
N GLU A 52 2.27 23.33 -2.29
CA GLU A 52 0.91 23.47 -2.84
C GLU A 52 0.75 24.69 -3.74
N LYS A 53 1.34 25.81 -3.32
CA LYS A 53 1.37 27.06 -4.07
C LYS A 53 2.18 26.92 -5.36
N LEU A 54 3.34 26.26 -5.30
CA LEU A 54 4.15 25.95 -6.48
C LEU A 54 3.38 25.08 -7.47
N GLU A 55 2.75 23.99 -7.01
CA GLU A 55 1.97 23.09 -7.86
C GLU A 55 0.77 23.80 -8.53
N SER A 56 -0.05 24.49 -7.74
CA SER A 56 -1.23 25.20 -8.24
C SER A 56 -0.88 26.32 -9.23
N ARG A 57 0.17 27.09 -8.95
CA ARG A 57 0.62 28.16 -9.86
C ARG A 57 1.20 27.57 -11.15
N THR A 58 1.99 26.51 -11.08
CA THR A 58 2.47 25.81 -12.30
C THR A 58 1.29 25.30 -13.13
N ARG A 59 0.28 24.67 -12.52
CA ARG A 59 -0.91 24.19 -13.26
C ARG A 59 -1.67 25.33 -13.94
N ARG A 60 -1.79 26.48 -13.26
CA ARG A 60 -2.41 27.69 -13.84
C ARG A 60 -1.62 28.21 -15.05
N ILE A 61 -0.29 28.29 -14.93
CA ILE A 61 0.59 28.72 -16.03
C ILE A 61 0.41 27.78 -17.23
N LEU A 62 0.49 26.46 -17.01
CA LEU A 62 0.30 25.47 -18.07
C LEU A 62 -1.07 25.59 -18.75
N SER A 63 -2.13 25.81 -17.96
CA SER A 63 -3.50 25.96 -18.49
C SER A 63 -3.64 27.22 -19.34
N ASN A 64 -3.06 28.34 -18.90
CA ASN A 64 -3.04 29.58 -19.67
C ASN A 64 -2.26 29.41 -20.98
N THR A 65 -1.07 28.78 -20.93
CA THR A 65 -0.29 28.47 -22.12
C THR A 65 -1.08 27.59 -23.09
N TYR A 66 -1.73 26.54 -22.58
CA TYR A 66 -2.55 25.66 -23.40
C TYR A 66 -3.69 26.42 -24.09
N GLN A 67 -4.42 27.28 -23.37
CA GLN A 67 -5.49 28.10 -23.94
C GLN A 67 -5.00 29.04 -25.03
N LYS A 68 -3.89 29.75 -24.78
CA LYS A 68 -3.24 30.63 -25.76
C LYS A 68 -2.84 29.87 -27.03
N MET A 69 -2.25 28.69 -26.88
CA MET A 69 -1.84 27.86 -28.02
C MET A 69 -3.02 27.35 -28.83
N ILE A 70 -4.04 26.82 -28.17
CA ILE A 70 -5.27 26.34 -28.81
C ILE A 70 -5.94 27.47 -29.61
N GLN A 71 -6.04 28.68 -29.05
CA GLN A 71 -6.60 29.84 -29.73
C GLN A 71 -5.82 30.24 -31.00
N SER A 72 -4.49 30.11 -30.99
CA SER A 72 -3.66 30.35 -32.19
C SER A 72 -3.75 29.24 -33.24
N VAL A 73 -4.05 27.99 -32.85
CA VAL A 73 -4.04 26.81 -33.73
C VAL A 73 -5.36 26.66 -34.52
N PHE A 74 -6.47 27.18 -34.02
CA PHE A 74 -7.79 27.09 -34.66
C PHE A 74 -7.95 27.91 -35.97
N LEU A 75 -6.86 28.45 -36.53
CA LEU A 75 -6.87 29.23 -37.76
C LEU A 75 -6.40 28.46 -39.02
N ASP A 76 -6.01 27.18 -38.91
CA ASP A 76 -5.52 26.38 -40.06
C ASP A 76 -5.88 24.88 -40.02
N ASP A 77 -6.10 24.26 -41.20
CA ASP A 77 -6.54 22.88 -41.37
C ASP A 77 -5.41 21.81 -41.22
N SER A 78 -4.14 22.21 -41.10
CA SER A 78 -3.02 21.28 -40.95
C SER A 78 -2.11 21.61 -39.76
N ILE A 79 -2.45 21.08 -38.56
CA ILE A 79 -1.63 21.24 -37.35
C ILE A 79 -0.27 20.54 -37.51
N PRO A 80 0.87 21.25 -37.42
CA PRO A 80 2.19 20.64 -37.47
C PRO A 80 2.37 19.57 -36.39
N SER A 81 3.08 18.49 -36.73
CA SER A 81 3.31 17.35 -35.83
C SER A 81 3.97 17.75 -34.50
N GLY A 82 4.83 18.79 -34.52
CA GLY A 82 5.48 19.30 -33.32
C GLY A 82 4.60 20.12 -32.40
N LEU A 83 3.70 20.91 -32.97
CA LEU A 83 2.70 21.65 -32.19
C LEU A 83 1.68 20.70 -31.56
N LYS A 84 1.28 19.65 -32.30
CA LYS A 84 0.43 18.56 -31.78
C LYS A 84 1.09 17.83 -30.60
N TYR A 85 2.40 17.57 -30.67
CA TYR A 85 3.14 16.94 -29.56
C TYR A 85 3.11 17.81 -28.31
N LEU A 86 3.43 19.10 -28.45
CA LEU A 86 3.46 20.05 -27.34
C LEU A 86 2.08 20.20 -26.68
N ILE A 87 1.01 20.35 -27.47
CA ILE A 87 -0.38 20.41 -26.98
C ILE A 87 -0.73 19.16 -26.19
N ASN A 88 -0.40 17.96 -26.70
CA ASN A 88 -0.66 16.70 -26.00
C ASN A 88 0.14 16.57 -24.70
N ARG A 89 1.40 17.03 -24.66
CA ARG A 89 2.24 17.03 -23.45
C ARG A 89 1.74 18.02 -22.40
N LEU A 90 1.34 19.23 -22.82
CA LEU A 90 0.71 20.22 -21.94
C LEU A 90 -0.57 19.65 -21.33
N LEU A 91 -1.45 19.06 -22.13
CA LEU A 91 -2.64 18.37 -21.65
C LEU A 91 -2.30 17.26 -20.66
N ALA A 92 -1.34 16.39 -20.99
CA ALA A 92 -0.95 15.31 -20.10
C ALA A 92 -0.42 15.80 -18.74
N LEU A 93 0.23 16.97 -18.68
CA LEU A 93 0.64 17.60 -17.42
C LEU A 93 -0.49 18.32 -16.68
N ILE A 94 -1.44 18.92 -17.40
CA ILE A 94 -2.61 19.59 -16.83
C ILE A 94 -3.59 18.55 -16.25
N GLU A 95 -3.75 17.41 -16.91
CA GLU A 95 -4.60 16.29 -16.47
C GLU A 95 -3.93 15.41 -15.42
N LYS A 96 -2.61 15.56 -15.22
CA LYS A 96 -1.87 14.78 -14.23
C LYS A 96 -2.52 15.01 -12.85
N PRO A 97 -3.05 13.94 -12.21
CA PRO A 97 -3.75 14.10 -10.95
C PRO A 97 -2.79 14.65 -9.89
N PRO A 98 -3.30 15.42 -8.91
CA PRO A 98 -2.50 15.84 -7.78
C PRO A 98 -1.92 14.61 -7.05
N VAL A 99 -0.88 14.85 -6.26
CA VAL A 99 -0.09 13.83 -5.53
C VAL A 99 -0.94 12.62 -5.12
N GLU A 100 -0.64 11.44 -5.70
CA GLU A 100 -1.28 10.19 -5.27
C GLU A 100 -1.14 10.03 -3.76
N PRO A 101 -2.21 9.62 -3.05
CA PRO A 101 -2.15 9.49 -1.60
C PRO A 101 -1.06 8.53 -1.11
N ILE A 102 -0.59 8.77 0.11
CA ILE A 102 0.24 7.82 0.86
C ILE A 102 -0.69 6.89 1.60
N TYR A 103 -0.67 5.62 1.19
CA TYR A 103 -1.38 4.56 1.88
C TYR A 103 -0.46 3.99 2.97
N VAL A 104 -0.94 4.04 4.22
CA VAL A 104 -0.30 3.44 5.40
C VAL A 104 -1.16 2.26 5.84
N GLY A 105 -0.69 1.05 5.55
CA GLY A 105 -1.42 -0.19 5.85
C GLY A 105 -1.13 -0.71 7.25
N PHE A 106 -2.17 -0.97 8.04
CA PHE A 106 -2.08 -1.55 9.38
C PHE A 106 -2.37 -3.04 9.27
N LEU A 107 -1.34 -3.86 9.40
CA LEU A 107 -1.43 -5.31 9.22
C LEU A 107 -1.12 -6.03 10.53
N GLY A 108 -2.08 -6.74 11.11
CA GLY A 108 -1.85 -7.40 12.40
C GLY A 108 -2.98 -8.34 12.75
N SER A 109 -2.69 -9.38 13.53
CA SER A 109 -3.68 -10.37 13.96
C SER A 109 -4.87 -9.73 14.66
N THR A 110 -5.96 -10.47 14.73
CA THR A 110 -7.14 -10.02 15.46
C THR A 110 -6.83 -9.82 16.95
N GLY A 111 -7.35 -8.72 17.50
CA GLY A 111 -7.06 -8.29 18.87
C GLY A 111 -5.72 -7.57 19.05
N ALA A 112 -4.88 -7.41 18.02
CA ALA A 112 -3.60 -6.69 18.13
C ALA A 112 -3.75 -5.16 18.35
N GLY A 113 -4.96 -4.61 18.41
CA GLY A 113 -5.18 -3.19 18.71
C GLY A 113 -5.10 -2.22 17.51
N LYS A 114 -5.28 -2.71 16.28
CA LYS A 114 -5.22 -1.90 15.04
C LYS A 114 -6.19 -0.71 15.08
N SER A 115 -7.48 -0.97 15.29
CA SER A 115 -8.52 0.07 15.27
C SER A 115 -8.37 1.05 16.44
N SER A 116 -7.95 0.57 17.61
CA SER A 116 -7.59 1.43 18.76
C SER A 116 -6.41 2.36 18.45
N LEU A 117 -5.40 1.87 17.73
CA LEU A 117 -4.26 2.66 17.28
C LEU A 117 -4.69 3.71 16.24
N ILE A 118 -5.56 3.35 15.29
CA ILE A 118 -6.10 4.31 14.31
C ILE A 118 -6.91 5.41 15.02
N ASN A 119 -7.78 5.04 15.96
CA ASN A 119 -8.55 5.98 16.78
C ASN A 119 -7.63 6.96 17.53
N ALA A 120 -6.54 6.45 18.11
CA ALA A 120 -5.52 7.30 18.75
C ALA A 120 -4.83 8.22 17.73
N LEU A 121 -4.41 7.73 16.57
CA LEU A 121 -3.75 8.54 15.54
C LEU A 121 -4.63 9.67 15.00
N ILE A 122 -5.92 9.40 14.79
CA ILE A 122 -6.90 10.38 14.30
C ILE A 122 -7.41 11.32 15.41
N GLN A 123 -7.04 11.04 16.67
CA GLN A 123 -7.52 11.70 17.89
C GLN A 123 -9.05 11.72 17.99
N GLN A 124 -9.69 10.60 17.70
CA GLN A 124 -11.12 10.40 17.91
C GLN A 124 -11.31 9.10 18.69
N ALA A 125 -11.60 9.22 19.98
CA ALA A 125 -11.83 8.06 20.83
C ALA A 125 -13.05 7.28 20.33
N MET A 126 -12.95 5.95 20.32
CA MET A 126 -14.04 5.02 19.96
C MET A 126 -14.64 5.23 18.55
N PHE A 127 -13.96 5.93 17.64
CA PHE A 127 -14.51 6.22 16.31
C PHE A 127 -14.70 4.96 15.44
N LEU A 128 -13.63 4.23 15.15
CA LEU A 128 -13.75 2.87 14.64
C LEU A 128 -14.16 1.93 15.78
N PRO A 129 -14.99 0.91 15.51
CA PRO A 129 -15.43 -0.03 16.54
C PRO A 129 -14.25 -0.68 17.26
N VAL A 130 -14.27 -0.64 18.59
CA VAL A 130 -13.30 -1.32 19.46
C VAL A 130 -14.03 -2.21 20.47
N SER A 131 -13.41 -3.33 20.84
CA SER A 131 -13.93 -4.32 21.79
C SER A 131 -12.75 -4.90 22.55
N GLY A 132 -12.91 -5.07 23.86
CA GLY A 132 -11.95 -5.77 24.71
C GLY A 132 -12.03 -7.29 24.59
N GLU A 133 -13.12 -7.82 24.03
CA GLU A 133 -13.49 -9.25 24.12
C GLU A 133 -13.63 -9.93 22.76
N SER A 134 -13.93 -9.19 21.69
CA SER A 134 -14.32 -9.75 20.40
C SER A 134 -13.64 -9.09 19.20
N ILE A 135 -13.73 -9.74 18.04
CA ILE A 135 -13.24 -9.22 16.76
C ILE A 135 -14.08 -8.01 16.34
N CYS A 136 -13.46 -6.85 16.14
CA CYS A 136 -14.21 -5.60 15.89
C CYS A 136 -14.39 -5.26 14.41
N THR A 137 -13.44 -5.60 13.53
CA THR A 137 -13.44 -5.11 12.15
C THR A 137 -13.52 -6.29 11.18
N SER A 138 -14.60 -6.35 10.40
CA SER A 138 -14.87 -7.45 9.48
C SER A 138 -14.45 -7.18 8.02
N CYS A 139 -14.11 -5.94 7.69
CA CYS A 139 -13.76 -5.49 6.34
C CYS A 139 -12.56 -4.53 6.34
N ILE A 140 -12.01 -4.24 5.17
CA ILE A 140 -11.00 -3.19 5.01
C ILE A 140 -11.66 -1.84 5.24
N VAL A 141 -11.06 -1.01 6.09
CA VAL A 141 -11.50 0.37 6.36
C VAL A 141 -10.39 1.33 5.98
N GLN A 142 -10.70 2.30 5.12
CA GLN A 142 -9.78 3.36 4.70
C GLN A 142 -10.21 4.66 5.35
N VAL A 143 -9.33 5.27 6.14
CA VAL A 143 -9.58 6.54 6.82
C VAL A 143 -8.67 7.60 6.19
N SER A 144 -9.28 8.66 5.68
CA SER A 144 -8.59 9.78 5.04
C SER A 144 -9.14 11.11 5.53
N SER A 145 -8.35 12.18 5.40
CA SER A 145 -8.84 13.55 5.60
C SER A 145 -9.21 14.15 4.26
N GLY A 146 -10.40 14.73 4.16
CA GLY A 146 -10.87 15.43 2.96
C GLY A 146 -11.06 16.93 3.17
N CYS A 147 -11.62 17.57 2.15
CA CYS A 147 -12.02 18.99 2.17
C CYS A 147 -13.47 19.20 2.62
N CYS A 148 -14.22 18.13 2.92
CA CYS A 148 -15.60 18.23 3.37
C CYS A 148 -15.70 18.84 4.78
N GLU A 149 -16.80 19.54 5.05
CA GLU A 149 -17.10 20.06 6.40
C GLU A 149 -17.64 18.97 7.33
N GLN A 150 -18.38 18.01 6.76
CA GLN A 150 -18.99 16.89 7.48
C GLN A 150 -18.13 15.63 7.42
N TYR A 151 -18.33 14.74 8.40
CA TYR A 151 -17.84 13.37 8.34
C TYR A 151 -18.65 12.59 7.31
N GLU A 152 -17.97 11.91 6.39
CA GLU A 152 -18.61 11.09 5.36
C GLU A 152 -18.03 9.68 5.38
N ALA A 153 -18.90 8.68 5.19
CA ALA A 153 -18.48 7.32 4.92
C ALA A 153 -19.17 6.76 3.69
N LYS A 154 -18.41 6.04 2.87
CA LYS A 154 -18.89 5.30 1.70
C LYS A 154 -18.64 3.82 1.91
N ILE A 155 -19.72 3.05 2.00
CA ILE A 155 -19.66 1.60 2.12
C ILE A 155 -19.82 1.03 0.72
N HIS A 156 -18.75 0.43 0.20
CA HIS A 156 -18.74 -0.19 -1.12
C HIS A 156 -19.19 -1.64 -1.00
N LEU A 157 -20.23 -2.00 -1.74
CA LEU A 157 -20.76 -3.35 -1.81
C LEU A 157 -20.15 -4.10 -3.00
N LEU A 158 -20.19 -5.44 -2.94
CA LEU A 158 -19.92 -6.29 -4.08
C LEU A 158 -20.90 -5.99 -5.21
N SER A 159 -20.39 -6.01 -6.44
CA SER A 159 -21.23 -5.99 -7.64
C SER A 159 -22.06 -7.26 -7.76
N ASP A 160 -23.12 -7.23 -8.58
CA ASP A 160 -23.95 -8.41 -8.85
C ASP A 160 -23.15 -9.61 -9.36
N GLN A 161 -22.17 -9.37 -10.24
CA GLN A 161 -21.32 -10.44 -10.77
C GLN A 161 -20.41 -11.04 -9.69
N GLU A 162 -19.80 -10.19 -8.86
CA GLU A 162 -18.96 -10.61 -7.74
C GLU A 162 -19.78 -11.43 -6.71
N TRP A 163 -20.99 -10.99 -6.39
CA TRP A 163 -21.86 -11.73 -5.47
C TRP A 163 -22.37 -13.03 -6.08
N LYS A 164 -22.74 -13.07 -7.37
CA LYS A 164 -23.16 -14.31 -8.05
C LYS A 164 -22.05 -15.36 -8.05
N ALA A 165 -20.79 -14.95 -8.21
CA ALA A 165 -19.65 -15.85 -8.12
C ALA A 165 -19.46 -16.38 -6.69
N GLU A 166 -19.49 -15.50 -5.68
CA GLU A 166 -19.40 -15.90 -4.26
C GLU A 166 -20.57 -16.81 -3.86
N LEU A 167 -21.80 -16.51 -4.27
CA LEU A 167 -22.99 -17.31 -4.00
C LEU A 167 -22.86 -18.74 -4.56
N LYS A 168 -22.26 -18.88 -5.74
CA LYS A 168 -21.97 -20.19 -6.34
C LYS A 168 -20.99 -20.98 -5.47
N ASP A 169 -19.94 -20.34 -4.97
CA ASP A 169 -18.96 -20.99 -4.08
C ASP A 169 -19.57 -21.36 -2.73
N LEU A 170 -20.38 -20.48 -2.14
CA LEU A 170 -21.09 -20.72 -0.86
C LEU A 170 -22.04 -21.90 -0.97
N THR A 171 -22.85 -21.94 -2.03
CA THR A 171 -23.79 -23.06 -2.28
C THR A 171 -23.05 -24.36 -2.56
N MET A 172 -21.97 -24.34 -3.36
CA MET A 172 -21.13 -25.52 -3.58
C MET A 172 -20.50 -26.03 -2.28
N LEU A 173 -20.04 -25.14 -1.38
CA LEU A 173 -19.47 -25.54 -0.10
C LEU A 173 -20.50 -26.23 0.81
N LEU A 174 -21.73 -25.69 0.83
CA LEU A 174 -22.82 -26.20 1.67
C LEU A 174 -23.56 -27.41 1.07
N HIS A 175 -23.40 -27.64 -0.23
CA HIS A 175 -24.06 -28.75 -0.92
C HIS A 175 -23.64 -30.10 -0.30
N ARG A 176 -24.61 -30.77 0.31
CA ARG A 176 -24.53 -32.17 0.72
C ARG A 176 -25.04 -33.01 -0.46
N ALA A 177 -24.25 -33.97 -0.92
CA ALA A 177 -24.80 -35.01 -1.79
C ALA A 177 -25.91 -35.72 -1.02
N ASP A 178 -27.06 -35.93 -1.66
CA ASP A 178 -28.21 -36.67 -1.11
C ASP A 178 -27.80 -38.12 -0.80
N GLY A 179 -27.21 -38.31 0.39
CA GLY A 179 -27.11 -39.60 1.05
C GLY A 179 -28.42 -39.90 1.80
N PRO A 180 -28.68 -41.16 2.16
CA PRO A 180 -29.94 -41.57 2.76
C PRO A 180 -30.29 -40.69 3.96
N ARG A 181 -31.51 -40.15 3.98
CA ARG A 181 -32.08 -39.44 5.14
C ARG A 181 -32.00 -40.37 6.35
N GLY A 182 -31.11 -40.08 7.29
CA GLY A 182 -31.08 -40.80 8.55
C GLY A 182 -29.67 -41.00 9.05
N GLU A 183 -29.03 -39.92 9.48
CA GLU A 183 -28.06 -39.93 10.57
C GLU A 183 -27.88 -38.45 10.94
N GLU A 184 -28.34 -38.07 12.13
CA GLU A 184 -28.08 -36.78 12.73
C GLU A 184 -26.57 -36.64 12.93
N VAL A 185 -25.86 -36.19 11.88
CA VAL A 185 -24.46 -35.83 12.00
C VAL A 185 -24.41 -34.64 12.94
N ASP A 186 -23.89 -34.93 14.13
CA ASP A 186 -23.68 -34.06 15.27
C ASP A 186 -23.50 -32.59 14.87
N MET A 187 -24.38 -31.72 15.36
CA MET A 187 -24.42 -30.28 15.06
C MET A 187 -23.06 -29.58 15.36
N TRP A 188 -22.24 -30.24 16.18
CA TRP A 188 -20.91 -29.88 16.63
C TRP A 188 -19.78 -30.19 15.63
N ALA A 189 -20.09 -30.80 14.46
CA ALA A 189 -19.10 -31.24 13.47
C ALA A 189 -18.98 -30.35 12.21
N ARG A 190 -19.62 -29.17 12.16
CA ARG A 190 -19.44 -28.20 11.05
C ARG A 190 -18.07 -27.52 11.18
N ASP A 191 -17.30 -27.51 10.09
CA ASP A 191 -16.04 -26.75 10.01
C ASP A 191 -16.34 -25.25 9.90
N ASP A 192 -15.40 -24.42 10.38
CA ASP A 192 -15.54 -22.96 10.44
C ASP A 192 -15.93 -22.35 9.07
N ALA A 193 -15.44 -22.95 7.97
CA ALA A 193 -15.74 -22.51 6.61
C ALA A 193 -17.21 -22.70 6.23
N ALA A 194 -17.80 -23.85 6.58
CA ALA A 194 -19.20 -24.14 6.27
C ALA A 194 -20.15 -23.37 7.18
N GLU A 195 -19.76 -23.14 8.43
CA GLU A 195 -20.52 -22.29 9.34
C GLU A 195 -20.57 -20.83 8.84
N GLU A 196 -19.42 -20.27 8.45
CA GLU A 196 -19.35 -18.91 7.88
C GLU A 196 -20.21 -18.80 6.62
N ALA A 197 -20.18 -19.81 5.75
CA ALA A 197 -20.98 -19.80 4.53
C ALA A 197 -22.49 -19.84 4.82
N ALA A 198 -22.92 -20.68 5.77
CA ALA A 198 -24.32 -20.75 6.18
C ALA A 198 -24.79 -19.42 6.76
N GLN A 199 -23.98 -18.78 7.62
CA GLN A 199 -24.29 -17.48 8.20
C GLN A 199 -24.48 -16.42 7.12
N LYS A 200 -23.56 -16.31 6.14
CA LYS A 200 -23.71 -15.34 5.05
C LYS A 200 -25.04 -15.46 4.29
N LEU A 201 -25.48 -16.69 4.02
CA LEU A 201 -26.75 -16.93 3.33
C LEU A 201 -27.96 -16.63 4.20
N GLN A 202 -27.91 -17.04 5.48
CA GLN A 202 -29.00 -16.78 6.43
C GLN A 202 -29.19 -15.28 6.67
N MET A 203 -28.10 -14.52 6.76
CA MET A 203 -28.15 -13.08 6.97
C MET A 203 -28.82 -12.36 5.78
N LEU A 204 -28.45 -12.73 4.55
CA LEU A 204 -28.98 -12.06 3.37
C LEU A 204 -30.37 -12.53 2.96
N TYR A 205 -30.66 -13.83 3.06
CA TYR A 205 -31.88 -14.42 2.50
C TYR A 205 -32.83 -15.02 3.55
N GLY A 206 -32.44 -15.02 4.83
CA GLY A 206 -33.21 -15.59 5.94
C GLY A 206 -32.87 -17.03 6.26
N HIS A 207 -33.36 -17.51 7.41
CA HIS A 207 -33.17 -18.90 7.84
C HIS A 207 -33.69 -19.90 6.80
N GLY A 208 -32.93 -20.99 6.60
CA GLY A 208 -33.22 -22.02 5.61
C GLY A 208 -32.60 -21.75 4.23
N ALA A 209 -32.08 -20.54 3.98
CA ALA A 209 -31.36 -20.24 2.74
C ALA A 209 -30.09 -21.09 2.56
N GLU A 210 -29.47 -21.55 3.65
CA GLU A 210 -28.28 -22.40 3.62
C GLU A 210 -28.54 -23.80 3.03
N ARG A 211 -29.81 -24.19 2.87
CA ARG A 211 -30.24 -25.49 2.32
C ARG A 211 -30.74 -25.40 0.89
N ARG A 212 -30.84 -24.19 0.32
CA ARG A 212 -31.38 -23.96 -1.03
C ARG A 212 -30.29 -24.05 -2.09
N HIS A 213 -30.69 -24.39 -3.31
CA HIS A 213 -29.79 -24.43 -4.45
C HIS A 213 -29.51 -23.02 -4.99
N TYR A 214 -28.41 -22.91 -5.75
CA TYR A 214 -27.96 -21.67 -6.36
C TYR A 214 -29.06 -20.96 -7.17
N GLU A 215 -29.79 -21.70 -8.00
CA GLU A 215 -30.84 -21.15 -8.86
C GLU A 215 -32.03 -20.58 -8.07
N ASP A 216 -32.36 -21.19 -6.93
CA ASP A 216 -33.43 -20.72 -6.06
C ASP A 216 -33.03 -19.42 -5.37
N LEU A 217 -31.78 -19.35 -4.87
CA LEU A 217 -31.24 -18.17 -4.20
C LEU A 217 -31.11 -16.98 -5.16
N LEU A 218 -30.89 -17.20 -6.46
CA LEU A 218 -30.89 -16.14 -7.47
C LEU A 218 -32.27 -15.48 -7.66
N LYS A 219 -33.35 -16.23 -7.41
CA LYS A 219 -34.73 -15.74 -7.54
C LYS A 219 -35.23 -15.07 -6.26
N MET A 220 -34.55 -15.31 -5.13
CA MET A 220 -34.91 -14.73 -3.84
C MET A 220 -34.46 -13.26 -3.75
N LYS A 221 -35.29 -12.43 -3.13
CA LYS A 221 -34.92 -11.06 -2.78
C LYS A 221 -34.15 -11.07 -1.46
N PRO A 222 -32.98 -10.39 -1.37
CA PRO A 222 -32.30 -10.17 -0.11
C PRO A 222 -33.18 -9.40 0.88
N ARG A 223 -33.04 -9.67 2.18
CA ARG A 223 -33.82 -9.02 3.26
C ARG A 223 -33.41 -7.56 3.46
N GLY A 224 -32.13 -7.24 3.25
CA GLY A 224 -31.60 -5.87 3.36
C GLY A 224 -31.81 -5.04 2.08
N ARG A 225 -32.00 -3.72 2.25
CA ARG A 225 -32.10 -2.77 1.12
C ARG A 225 -30.72 -2.57 0.48
N ILE A 226 -30.54 -3.09 -0.72
CA ILE A 226 -29.29 -2.93 -1.48
C ILE A 226 -29.49 -1.81 -2.51
N PRO A 227 -28.72 -0.71 -2.44
CA PRO A 227 -28.80 0.34 -3.44
C PRO A 227 -28.27 -0.15 -4.81
N THR A 228 -28.90 0.31 -5.90
CA THR A 228 -28.48 0.00 -7.27
C THR A 228 -27.07 0.49 -7.59
N SER A 229 -26.63 1.59 -6.97
CA SER A 229 -25.26 2.12 -7.05
C SER A 229 -24.22 1.20 -6.42
N ARG A 230 -24.62 0.19 -5.61
CA ARG A 230 -23.76 -0.63 -4.77
C ARG A 230 -22.89 0.18 -3.80
N ILE A 231 -23.30 1.41 -3.48
CA ILE A 231 -22.63 2.31 -2.53
C ILE A 231 -23.67 2.87 -1.57
N ILE A 232 -23.41 2.74 -0.28
CA ILE A 232 -24.19 3.40 0.79
C ILE A 232 -23.36 4.56 1.29
N THR A 233 -23.92 5.77 1.24
CA THR A 233 -23.28 6.99 1.73
C THR A 233 -23.91 7.40 3.06
N LEU A 234 -23.07 7.54 4.08
CA LEU A 234 -23.42 8.02 5.40
C LEU A 234 -22.76 9.37 5.62
N LYS A 235 -23.48 10.30 6.24
CA LYS A 235 -22.97 11.62 6.64
C LYS A 235 -23.35 11.92 8.08
N ALA A 236 -22.48 12.65 8.76
CA ALA A 236 -22.71 13.14 10.11
C ALA A 236 -21.92 14.43 10.36
N GLU A 237 -22.42 15.25 11.27
CA GLU A 237 -21.70 16.46 11.72
C GLU A 237 -20.62 16.12 12.74
N GLU A 238 -20.87 15.10 13.58
CA GLU A 238 -19.98 14.69 14.65
C GLU A 238 -19.39 13.29 14.44
N ALA A 239 -18.17 13.10 14.92
CA ALA A 239 -17.45 11.81 14.82
C ALA A 239 -18.22 10.67 15.52
N GLY A 240 -18.82 10.95 16.68
CA GLY A 240 -19.59 9.97 17.45
C GLY A 240 -20.85 9.51 16.70
N GLU A 241 -21.56 10.43 16.05
CA GLU A 241 -22.74 10.11 15.26
C GLU A 241 -22.37 9.23 14.04
N LEU A 242 -21.30 9.57 13.31
CA LEU A 242 -20.85 8.71 12.21
C LEU A 242 -20.41 7.34 12.71
N SER A 243 -19.73 7.27 13.86
CA SER A 243 -19.29 6.01 14.48
C SER A 243 -20.48 5.08 14.74
N VAL A 244 -21.56 5.60 15.32
CA VAL A 244 -22.80 4.82 15.56
C VAL A 244 -23.41 4.33 14.24
N LYS A 245 -23.48 5.19 13.21
CA LYS A 245 -23.99 4.80 11.88
C LYS A 245 -23.08 3.79 11.16
N LEU A 246 -21.78 3.81 11.42
CA LEU A 246 -20.79 2.90 10.83
C LEU A 246 -20.74 1.53 11.50
N ASP A 247 -21.05 1.48 12.80
CA ASP A 247 -20.92 0.27 13.62
C ASP A 247 -21.62 -0.97 13.00
N PRO A 248 -22.86 -0.89 12.47
CA PRO A 248 -23.55 -2.01 11.81
C PRO A 248 -22.79 -2.63 10.63
N TYR A 249 -21.96 -1.85 9.94
CA TYR A 249 -21.30 -2.23 8.70
C TYR A 249 -19.87 -2.73 8.91
N ILE A 250 -19.21 -2.25 9.96
CA ILE A 250 -17.82 -2.59 10.26
C ILE A 250 -17.76 -3.73 11.28
N ARG A 251 -18.63 -3.70 12.30
CA ARG A 251 -18.58 -4.61 13.45
C ARG A 251 -18.83 -6.05 13.03
N THR A 252 -18.03 -6.97 13.56
CA THR A 252 -18.31 -8.41 13.42
C THR A 252 -19.53 -8.76 14.27
N GLN A 253 -20.59 -9.26 13.64
CA GLN A 253 -21.82 -9.64 14.34
C GLN A 253 -21.62 -10.86 15.25
N ARG A 254 -22.27 -10.82 16.43
CA ARG A 254 -22.33 -11.93 17.40
C ARG A 254 -23.49 -12.87 17.04
N ARG A 255 -23.40 -14.13 17.47
CA ARG A 255 -24.35 -15.21 17.12
C ARG A 255 -25.74 -15.05 17.76
N ASP A 256 -25.88 -14.24 18.82
CA ASP A 256 -27.04 -14.31 19.75
C ASP A 256 -27.78 -12.98 19.97
N TRP A 257 -27.73 -12.02 19.03
CA TRP A 257 -28.46 -10.76 19.16
C TRP A 257 -29.72 -10.75 18.28
N ASP A 258 -30.83 -11.23 18.85
CA ASP A 258 -32.17 -11.32 18.23
C ASP A 258 -32.88 -9.96 17.98
N GLY A 259 -32.12 -8.86 17.92
CA GLY A 259 -32.64 -7.48 17.80
C GLY A 259 -32.08 -6.70 16.62
N GLU A 260 -31.63 -7.37 15.55
CA GLU A 260 -30.89 -6.71 14.47
C GLU A 260 -31.74 -5.83 13.53
N SER A 261 -31.31 -4.58 13.36
CA SER A 261 -31.84 -3.63 12.36
C SER A 261 -31.67 -4.16 10.92
N ALA A 262 -32.49 -3.70 9.97
CA ALA A 262 -32.36 -4.11 8.56
C ALA A 262 -30.99 -3.78 7.93
N GLU A 263 -30.22 -2.88 8.54
CA GLU A 263 -28.94 -2.36 8.07
C GLU A 263 -27.75 -3.31 8.35
N THR A 264 -27.84 -4.14 9.40
CA THR A 264 -26.81 -5.14 9.75
C THR A 264 -26.83 -6.36 8.81
N GLN A 265 -27.95 -6.61 8.13
CA GLN A 265 -28.16 -7.84 7.34
C GLN A 265 -27.32 -7.94 6.05
N ILE A 266 -26.62 -6.87 5.65
CA ILE A 266 -25.89 -6.81 4.37
C ILE A 266 -24.37 -6.95 4.49
N TRP A 267 -23.83 -7.24 5.67
CA TRP A 267 -22.38 -7.40 5.85
C TRP A 267 -21.69 -8.38 4.88
N PRO A 268 -22.31 -9.48 4.39
CA PRO A 268 -21.65 -10.37 3.43
C PRO A 268 -21.38 -9.71 2.07
N LEU A 269 -22.11 -8.65 1.76
CA LEU A 269 -21.95 -7.86 0.53
C LEU A 269 -20.92 -6.75 0.68
N ILE A 270 -20.47 -6.41 1.90
CA ILE A 270 -19.53 -5.30 2.09
C ILE A 270 -18.18 -5.70 1.53
N LYS A 271 -17.68 -4.90 0.59
CA LYS A 271 -16.37 -5.06 -0.03
C LYS A 271 -15.29 -4.34 0.78
N TYR A 272 -15.50 -3.04 1.04
CA TYR A 272 -14.65 -2.21 1.89
C TYR A 272 -15.38 -0.91 2.25
N VAL A 273 -14.86 -0.17 3.24
CA VAL A 273 -15.43 1.11 3.69
C VAL A 273 -14.39 2.21 3.51
N GLU A 274 -14.81 3.33 2.91
CA GLU A 274 -14.05 4.58 2.87
C GLU A 274 -14.65 5.54 3.89
N VAL A 275 -13.80 6.14 4.72
CA VAL A 275 -14.15 7.16 5.69
C VAL A 275 -13.35 8.41 5.36
N ILE A 276 -14.07 9.51 5.19
CA ILE A 276 -13.54 10.83 4.89
C ILE A 276 -13.85 11.70 6.10
N LEU A 277 -12.81 12.00 6.87
CA LEU A 277 -12.88 12.94 7.97
C LEU A 277 -12.92 14.38 7.41
N PRO A 278 -13.55 15.32 8.12
CA PRO A 278 -13.35 16.74 7.88
C PRO A 278 -11.86 17.10 7.93
N LYS A 279 -11.52 18.29 7.44
CA LYS A 279 -10.14 18.78 7.40
C LYS A 279 -9.44 18.60 8.75
N SER A 280 -8.60 17.58 8.86
CA SER A 280 -7.94 17.20 10.10
C SER A 280 -6.60 17.89 10.22
N ALA A 281 -6.35 18.45 11.39
CA ALA A 281 -5.04 18.94 11.77
C ALA A 281 -4.12 17.81 12.27
N LEU A 282 -4.41 16.52 12.10
CA LEU A 282 -3.50 15.43 12.54
C LEU A 282 -3.15 14.48 11.43
N ILE A 283 -4.12 14.18 10.56
CA ILE A 283 -3.92 13.42 9.35
C ILE A 283 -3.95 14.41 8.19
N PRO A 284 -2.80 14.71 7.58
CA PRO A 284 -2.79 15.62 6.45
C PRO A 284 -3.59 15.05 5.27
N GLU A 285 -4.13 15.95 4.46
CA GLU A 285 -4.70 15.59 3.17
C GLU A 285 -3.65 14.87 2.30
N GLY A 286 -4.07 13.82 1.61
CA GLY A 286 -3.16 12.93 0.87
C GLY A 286 -2.56 11.79 1.69
N VAL A 287 -2.99 11.58 2.95
CA VAL A 287 -2.70 10.35 3.72
C VAL A 287 -3.98 9.52 3.85
N VAL A 288 -3.85 8.21 3.63
CA VAL A 288 -4.90 7.22 3.84
C VAL A 288 -4.38 6.16 4.81
N LEU A 289 -4.98 6.10 6.00
CA LEU A 289 -4.74 5.03 6.97
C LEU A 289 -5.65 3.85 6.60
N VAL A 290 -5.09 2.66 6.48
CA VAL A 290 -5.85 1.49 6.04
C VAL A 290 -5.84 0.42 7.12
N ASP A 291 -6.98 0.20 7.78
CA ASP A 291 -7.17 -0.97 8.67
C ASP A 291 -7.36 -2.21 7.80
N ILE A 292 -6.34 -3.08 7.79
CA ILE A 292 -6.39 -4.33 7.05
C ILE A 292 -6.75 -5.43 8.06
N PRO A 293 -7.91 -6.08 7.93
CA PRO A 293 -8.31 -7.12 8.86
C PRO A 293 -7.29 -8.27 8.87
N GLY A 294 -6.92 -8.71 10.06
CA GLY A 294 -5.82 -9.66 10.31
C GLY A 294 -6.17 -11.12 10.10
N THR A 295 -7.42 -11.39 9.77
CA THR A 295 -7.98 -12.71 9.60
C THR A 295 -8.84 -12.71 8.37
N GLY A 296 -8.55 -13.60 7.43
CA GLY A 296 -9.33 -13.69 6.21
C GLY A 296 -10.73 -14.21 6.49
N ASP A 297 -11.60 -13.97 5.51
CA ASP A 297 -12.95 -14.49 5.47
C ASP A 297 -13.13 -15.26 4.15
N PHE A 298 -14.19 -16.05 4.03
CA PHE A 298 -14.41 -16.90 2.85
C PHE A 298 -14.61 -16.10 1.54
N ASN A 299 -14.78 -14.77 1.59
CA ASN A 299 -15.09 -13.98 0.40
C ASN A 299 -13.87 -13.78 -0.49
N SER A 300 -13.90 -14.37 -1.70
CA SER A 300 -12.82 -14.29 -2.70
C SER A 300 -12.40 -12.85 -2.97
N LYS A 301 -13.38 -11.95 -3.08
CA LYS A 301 -13.12 -10.57 -3.45
C LYS A 301 -12.48 -9.81 -2.30
N ARG A 302 -12.83 -10.11 -1.05
CA ARG A 302 -12.14 -9.52 0.10
C ARG A 302 -10.71 -10.04 0.25
N ASP A 303 -10.45 -11.32 -0.07
CA ASP A 303 -9.09 -11.85 -0.09
C ASP A 303 -8.22 -11.26 -1.23
N GLU A 304 -8.77 -11.12 -2.44
CA GLU A 304 -8.11 -10.40 -3.54
C GLU A 304 -7.85 -8.94 -3.17
N MET A 305 -8.82 -8.27 -2.54
CA MET A 305 -8.70 -6.88 -2.12
C MET A 305 -7.62 -6.71 -1.05
N TRP A 306 -7.44 -7.68 -0.15
CA TRP A 306 -6.35 -7.67 0.81
C TRP A 306 -4.99 -7.57 0.12
N LYS A 307 -4.71 -8.44 -0.86
CA LYS A 307 -3.45 -8.41 -1.63
C LYS A 307 -3.30 -7.09 -2.40
N LYS A 308 -4.34 -6.69 -3.14
CA LYS A 308 -4.35 -5.43 -3.91
C LYS A 308 -4.13 -4.20 -3.03
N THR A 309 -4.63 -4.21 -1.80
CA THR A 309 -4.51 -3.09 -0.86
C THR A 309 -3.10 -3.02 -0.31
N ILE A 310 -2.52 -4.15 0.10
CA ILE A 310 -1.11 -4.24 0.50
C ILE A 310 -0.18 -3.71 -0.60
N ASP A 311 -0.46 -4.05 -1.86
CA ASP A 311 0.37 -3.60 -2.99
C ASP A 311 0.19 -2.12 -3.35
N LYS A 312 -0.85 -1.45 -2.83
CA LYS A 312 -1.05 0.00 -2.91
C LYS A 312 -0.37 0.75 -1.76
N CYS A 313 -0.08 0.06 -0.65
CA CYS A 313 0.57 0.65 0.51
C CYS A 313 2.00 1.10 0.18
N SER A 314 2.28 2.38 0.42
CA SER A 314 3.64 2.92 0.38
C SER A 314 4.41 2.63 1.67
N VAL A 315 3.68 2.46 2.78
CA VAL A 315 4.19 2.12 4.10
C VAL A 315 3.32 1.01 4.68
N ILE A 316 3.94 -0.01 5.26
CA ILE A 316 3.23 -1.08 5.98
C ILE A 316 3.68 -1.11 7.43
N TRP A 317 2.74 -1.01 8.35
CA TRP A 317 2.96 -1.22 9.79
C TRP A 317 2.42 -2.58 10.20
N VAL A 318 3.34 -3.46 10.62
CA VAL A 318 2.99 -4.76 11.19
C VAL A 318 2.65 -4.55 12.66
N ILE A 319 1.39 -4.78 13.03
CA ILE A 319 0.86 -4.53 14.38
C ILE A 319 0.86 -5.83 15.17
N SER A 320 1.55 -5.85 16.31
CA SER A 320 1.54 -6.97 17.27
C SER A 320 1.29 -6.44 18.67
N ASP A 321 0.55 -7.17 19.50
CA ASP A 321 0.53 -6.84 20.93
C ASP A 321 1.85 -7.26 21.61
N VAL A 322 2.13 -6.66 22.76
CA VAL A 322 3.35 -6.89 23.55
C VAL A 322 3.49 -8.32 24.05
N GLU A 323 2.39 -9.05 24.23
CA GLU A 323 2.38 -10.43 24.72
C GLU A 323 2.76 -11.42 23.60
N ARG A 324 2.35 -11.16 22.35
CA ARG A 324 2.57 -12.04 21.19
C ARG A 324 3.84 -11.72 20.42
N VAL A 325 4.42 -10.53 20.61
CA VAL A 325 5.64 -10.10 19.89
C VAL A 325 6.79 -11.08 20.12
N SER A 326 6.80 -11.80 21.25
CA SER A 326 7.88 -12.70 21.63
C SER A 326 7.81 -14.13 21.09
N GLY A 327 6.66 -14.58 20.57
CA GLY A 327 6.50 -15.99 20.15
C GLY A 327 5.40 -16.32 19.14
N GLY A 328 4.62 -15.35 18.65
CA GLY A 328 3.50 -15.66 17.74
C GLY A 328 3.92 -15.89 16.28
N LYS A 329 3.73 -17.09 15.71
CA LYS A 329 4.00 -17.33 14.27
C LYS A 329 3.24 -16.38 13.33
N ALA A 330 2.03 -15.96 13.71
CA ALA A 330 1.19 -15.10 12.89
C ALA A 330 1.82 -13.72 12.56
N HIS A 331 2.57 -13.11 13.49
CA HIS A 331 3.21 -11.82 13.20
C HIS A 331 4.38 -12.01 12.20
N GLU A 332 5.06 -13.15 12.23
CA GLU A 332 6.14 -13.47 11.30
C GLU A 332 5.61 -13.70 9.88
N ASP A 333 4.47 -14.36 9.75
CA ASP A 333 3.81 -14.57 8.46
C ASP A 333 3.37 -13.24 7.84
N LEU A 334 2.78 -12.33 8.64
CA LEU A 334 2.40 -11.00 8.19
C LEU A 334 3.61 -10.14 7.79
N LEU A 335 4.73 -10.26 8.54
CA LEU A 335 5.98 -9.62 8.17
C LEU A 335 6.52 -10.16 6.85
N ASN A 336 6.50 -11.48 6.64
CA ASN A 336 6.93 -12.11 5.39
C ASN A 336 6.10 -11.61 4.20
N GLU A 337 4.78 -11.48 4.35
CA GLU A 337 3.93 -10.91 3.30
C GLU A 337 4.21 -9.41 3.06
N SER A 338 4.52 -8.66 4.11
CA SER A 338 4.94 -7.25 3.98
C SER A 338 6.26 -7.12 3.20
N ILE A 339 7.22 -8.02 3.45
CA ILE A 339 8.48 -8.07 2.69
C ILE A 339 8.24 -8.42 1.22
N LYS A 340 7.36 -9.39 0.94
CA LYS A 340 6.94 -9.70 -0.43
C LYS A 340 6.29 -8.50 -1.11
N ALA A 341 5.50 -7.68 -0.39
CA ALA A 341 4.92 -6.46 -0.93
C ALA A 341 5.99 -5.43 -1.36
N CYS A 342 7.08 -5.28 -0.59
CA CYS A 342 8.25 -4.49 -1.01
C CYS A 342 8.89 -5.02 -2.28
N GLN A 343 8.98 -6.34 -2.45
CA GLN A 343 9.49 -6.96 -3.67
C GLN A 343 8.53 -6.76 -4.86
N ARG A 344 7.21 -6.72 -4.64
CA ARG A 344 6.21 -6.53 -5.69
C ARG A 344 6.10 -5.09 -6.19
N GLY A 345 6.34 -4.05 -5.38
CA GLY A 345 6.08 -2.69 -5.85
C GLY A 345 6.27 -1.53 -4.86
N PHE A 346 5.17 -0.79 -4.63
CA PHE A 346 5.17 0.57 -4.07
C PHE A 346 5.58 0.68 -2.60
N CYS A 347 5.60 -0.43 -1.87
CA CYS A 347 5.97 -0.44 -0.47
C CYS A 347 7.47 -0.13 -0.35
N ARG A 348 7.78 1.01 0.26
CA ARG A 348 9.15 1.51 0.45
C ARG A 348 9.60 1.46 1.89
N ASP A 349 8.69 1.17 2.82
CA ASP A 349 8.99 1.19 4.24
C ASP A 349 8.11 0.19 5.01
N ILE A 350 8.72 -0.48 5.99
CA ILE A 350 8.07 -1.44 6.88
C ILE A 350 8.51 -1.12 8.30
N ALA A 351 7.54 -1.00 9.21
CA ALA A 351 7.81 -0.90 10.64
C ALA A 351 7.01 -1.94 11.43
N LEU A 352 7.56 -2.40 12.55
CA LEU A 352 6.85 -3.18 13.56
C LEU A 352 6.32 -2.21 14.61
N VAL A 353 5.01 -2.24 14.86
CA VAL A 353 4.38 -1.44 15.91
C VAL A 353 3.86 -2.39 16.98
N VAL A 354 4.49 -2.34 18.15
CA VAL A 354 4.12 -3.14 19.32
C VAL A 354 3.11 -2.36 20.15
N THR A 355 1.90 -2.88 20.27
CA THR A 355 0.78 -2.21 20.96
C THR A 355 0.58 -2.76 22.37
N LYS A 356 -0.28 -2.08 23.15
CA LYS A 356 -0.66 -2.46 24.52
C LYS A 356 0.54 -2.51 25.47
N THR A 357 1.51 -1.61 25.27
CA THR A 357 2.75 -1.56 26.05
C THR A 357 2.53 -1.09 27.49
N ASP A 358 1.32 -0.63 27.81
CA ASP A 358 0.81 -0.39 29.16
C ASP A 358 0.61 -1.68 29.96
N LYS A 359 0.32 -2.81 29.29
CA LYS A 359 0.14 -4.10 29.95
C LYS A 359 1.46 -4.61 30.50
N LEU A 360 1.70 -4.39 31.79
CA LEU A 360 2.86 -4.90 32.51
C LEU A 360 2.44 -5.17 33.95
N HIS A 361 2.77 -6.36 34.46
CA HIS A 361 2.59 -6.66 35.88
C HIS A 361 3.92 -6.45 36.61
N LEU A 362 4.00 -5.39 37.43
CA LEU A 362 5.27 -4.93 38.02
C LEU A 362 5.98 -6.01 38.83
N ARG A 363 5.24 -6.75 39.66
CA ARG A 363 5.81 -7.79 40.52
C ARG A 363 6.42 -8.94 39.73
N GLU A 364 5.80 -9.33 38.62
CA GLU A 364 6.32 -10.37 37.74
C GLU A 364 7.58 -9.88 37.03
N TYR A 365 7.52 -8.66 36.47
CA TYR A 365 8.65 -8.04 35.79
C TYR A 365 9.90 -7.93 36.68
N LEU A 366 9.73 -7.47 37.93
CA LEU A 366 10.83 -7.37 38.90
C LEU A 366 11.37 -8.74 39.31
N ARG A 367 10.52 -9.77 39.42
CA ARG A 367 10.93 -11.13 39.77
C ARG A 367 11.77 -11.79 38.68
N GLU A 368 11.42 -11.60 37.42
CA GLU A 368 12.15 -12.16 36.26
C GLU A 368 13.53 -11.54 36.10
N ARG A 369 13.68 -10.27 36.49
CA ARG A 369 14.91 -9.48 36.32
C ARG A 369 15.62 -9.27 37.66
N LYS A 370 16.06 -10.36 38.27
CA LYS A 370 16.84 -10.30 39.52
C LYS A 370 18.13 -9.50 39.32
N MET A 371 18.18 -8.32 39.95
CA MET A 371 19.35 -7.52 40.36
C MET A 371 20.37 -7.12 39.27
N GLY A 372 20.21 -5.89 38.78
CA GLY A 372 21.29 -5.01 38.32
C GLY A 372 21.05 -3.60 38.89
N ASN A 373 22.09 -2.82 39.15
CA ASN A 373 22.17 -1.62 40.04
C ASN A 373 21.15 -0.46 39.88
N GLN A 374 20.09 -0.59 39.09
CA GLN A 374 18.99 0.38 39.01
C GLN A 374 17.75 -0.17 39.72
N ALA A 375 17.41 0.42 40.87
CA ALA A 375 16.15 0.16 41.55
C ALA A 375 15.01 0.76 40.70
N ILE A 376 14.30 -0.08 39.96
CA ILE A 376 13.07 0.31 39.25
C ILE A 376 11.98 0.48 40.31
N GLN A 377 11.52 1.71 40.52
CA GLN A 377 10.59 2.04 41.61
C GLN A 377 9.16 2.26 41.11
N SER A 378 8.95 2.42 39.81
CA SER A 378 7.63 2.74 39.25
C SER A 378 7.23 1.85 38.07
N GLN A 379 5.91 1.73 37.87
CA GLN A 379 5.31 1.10 36.68
C GLN A 379 5.80 1.77 35.39
N ARG A 380 5.90 3.11 35.38
CA ARG A 380 6.41 3.91 34.26
C ARG A 380 7.83 3.48 33.87
N GLU A 381 8.75 3.44 34.82
CA GLU A 381 10.15 3.02 34.57
C GLU A 381 10.23 1.60 34.04
N ALA A 382 9.45 0.67 34.61
CA ALA A 382 9.40 -0.71 34.15
C ALA A 382 8.92 -0.81 32.69
N VAL A 383 7.86 -0.08 32.33
CA VAL A 383 7.32 -0.05 30.97
C VAL A 383 8.32 0.55 29.99
N LEU A 384 8.92 1.70 30.32
CA LEU A 384 9.92 2.36 29.45
C LEU A 384 11.15 1.46 29.24
N GLN A 385 11.69 0.87 30.31
CA GLN A 385 12.83 -0.04 30.21
C GLN A 385 12.50 -1.29 29.37
N ARG A 386 11.30 -1.87 29.55
CA ARG A 386 10.86 -3.00 28.73
C ARG A 386 10.74 -2.60 27.26
N ASN A 387 10.14 -1.44 26.98
CA ASN A 387 9.93 -0.95 25.63
C ASN A 387 11.27 -0.75 24.90
N GLU A 388 12.26 -0.15 25.53
CA GLU A 388 13.61 0.01 24.95
C GLU A 388 14.27 -1.34 24.61
N ILE A 389 14.12 -2.34 25.49
CA ILE A 389 14.67 -3.68 25.21
C ILE A 389 13.93 -4.36 24.05
N ILE A 390 12.61 -4.23 23.99
CA ILE A 390 11.81 -4.75 22.87
C ILE A 390 12.26 -4.11 21.57
N LYS A 391 12.41 -2.78 21.54
CA LYS A 391 12.91 -2.07 20.35
C LYS A 391 14.28 -2.57 19.92
N LEU A 392 15.23 -2.70 20.84
CA LEU A 392 16.58 -3.16 20.53
C LEU A 392 16.58 -4.58 19.96
N GLN A 393 15.95 -5.52 20.67
CA GLN A 393 15.91 -6.93 20.27
C GLN A 393 15.15 -7.12 18.95
N ARG A 394 13.97 -6.54 18.82
CA ARG A 394 13.13 -6.70 17.63
C ARG A 394 13.70 -5.95 16.44
N SER A 395 14.32 -4.79 16.63
CA SER A 395 15.01 -4.08 15.54
C SER A 395 16.15 -4.92 14.99
N ARG A 396 16.92 -5.59 15.84
CA ARG A 396 17.99 -6.50 15.39
C ARG A 396 17.43 -7.66 14.55
N ILE A 397 16.43 -8.37 15.07
CA ILE A 397 15.80 -9.50 14.37
C ILE A 397 15.18 -9.05 13.04
N LEU A 398 14.48 -7.92 13.04
CA LEU A 398 13.84 -7.37 11.86
C LEU A 398 14.89 -6.95 10.82
N LYS A 399 15.98 -6.28 11.22
CA LYS A 399 17.11 -5.95 10.33
C LYS A 399 17.74 -7.21 9.74
N GLU A 400 17.96 -8.25 10.53
CA GLU A 400 18.51 -9.52 10.03
C GLU A 400 17.57 -10.20 9.02
N LYS A 401 16.27 -10.25 9.29
CA LYS A 401 15.27 -10.81 8.35
C LYS A 401 15.19 -10.00 7.06
N LEU A 402 15.18 -8.67 7.17
CA LEU A 402 15.17 -7.77 6.01
C LEU A 402 16.46 -7.93 5.20
N LYS A 403 17.64 -8.00 5.83
CA LYS A 403 18.92 -8.23 5.12
C LYS A 403 18.98 -9.54 4.34
N ARG A 404 18.27 -10.57 4.78
CA ARG A 404 18.22 -11.86 4.05
C ARG A 404 17.39 -11.80 2.78
N LYS A 405 16.33 -10.97 2.76
CA LYS A 405 15.32 -10.94 1.69
C LYS A 405 15.36 -9.67 0.85
N LEU A 406 15.96 -8.59 1.35
CA LEU A 406 16.11 -7.31 0.69
C LEU A 406 17.60 -7.01 0.50
N PRO A 407 17.96 -6.19 -0.50
CA PRO A 407 19.32 -5.70 -0.68
C PRO A 407 19.86 -4.99 0.57
N ALA A 408 21.17 -5.13 0.82
CA ALA A 408 21.84 -4.63 2.02
C ALA A 408 21.74 -3.10 2.25
N ASP A 409 21.40 -2.35 1.21
CA ASP A 409 21.30 -0.89 1.16
C ASP A 409 19.85 -0.38 0.97
N SER A 410 18.85 -1.24 1.18
CA SER A 410 17.45 -0.83 1.15
C SER A 410 17.20 0.30 2.16
N LYS A 411 16.48 1.36 1.77
CA LYS A 411 16.13 2.49 2.66
C LYS A 411 15.42 2.07 3.95
N VAL A 412 14.75 0.91 3.91
CA VAL A 412 14.14 0.28 5.09
C VAL A 412 15.21 -0.11 6.12
N LEU A 413 16.38 -0.56 5.68
CA LEU A 413 17.50 -0.93 6.56
C LEU A 413 18.23 0.30 7.15
N GLU A 414 18.15 1.44 6.46
CA GLU A 414 18.70 2.73 6.88
C GLU A 414 17.77 3.49 7.85
N ALA A 415 16.53 3.01 8.06
CA ALA A 415 15.60 3.64 9.00
C ALA A 415 16.17 3.64 10.43
N SER A 416 16.09 4.79 11.11
CA SER A 416 16.50 4.97 12.50
C SER A 416 15.71 4.03 13.41
N ASP A 417 14.39 4.01 13.22
CA ASP A 417 13.43 3.30 14.07
C ASP A 417 12.56 2.36 13.23
N LEU A 418 12.87 1.06 13.34
CA LEU A 418 12.09 -0.02 12.71
C LEU A 418 11.00 -0.58 13.63
N VAL A 419 11.08 -0.26 14.92
CA VAL A 419 10.18 -0.78 15.95
C VAL A 419 9.68 0.37 16.81
N TYR A 420 8.37 0.49 16.91
CA TYR A 420 7.68 1.46 17.76
C TYR A 420 6.93 0.73 18.87
N THR A 421 6.87 1.29 20.06
CA THR A 421 6.20 0.70 21.22
C THR A 421 5.12 1.66 21.71
N VAL A 422 3.87 1.38 21.34
CA VAL A 422 2.75 2.30 21.53
C VAL A 422 1.73 1.80 22.54
N SER A 423 1.15 2.74 23.28
CA SER A 423 -0.04 2.50 24.10
C SER A 423 -1.14 3.49 23.75
N ALA A 424 -2.17 3.00 23.07
CA ALA A 424 -3.38 3.78 22.84
C ALA A 424 -4.15 4.04 24.16
N HIS A 425 -4.04 3.16 25.16
CA HIS A 425 -4.70 3.34 26.45
C HIS A 425 -4.09 4.51 27.23
N GLU A 426 -2.76 4.51 27.39
CA GLU A 426 -2.05 5.58 28.10
C GLU A 426 -2.06 6.89 27.33
N TYR A 427 -2.19 6.87 26.00
CA TYR A 427 -2.42 8.09 25.21
C TYR A 427 -3.66 8.87 25.71
N TRP A 428 -4.74 8.16 26.03
CA TRP A 428 -6.00 8.76 26.48
C TRP A 428 -6.05 8.99 28.00
N GLN A 429 -5.59 8.02 28.79
CA GLN A 429 -5.71 8.05 30.26
C GLN A 429 -4.57 8.81 30.94
N GLN A 430 -3.36 8.77 30.39
CA GLN A 430 -2.14 9.35 30.96
C GLN A 430 -1.93 8.96 32.44
N ALA A 431 -2.22 7.70 32.77
CA ALA A 431 -2.18 7.22 34.15
C ALA A 431 -0.73 7.16 34.66
N PHE A 432 0.21 6.72 33.82
CA PHE A 432 1.63 6.70 34.17
C PHE A 432 2.58 6.95 32.98
N LEU A 433 2.11 6.98 31.73
CA LEU A 433 2.89 7.51 30.60
C LEU A 433 2.36 8.87 30.17
N THR A 434 3.27 9.76 29.78
CA THR A 434 2.93 11.00 29.08
C THR A 434 2.48 10.73 27.65
N GLU A 435 1.85 11.72 27.00
CA GLU A 435 1.44 11.63 25.60
C GLU A 435 2.63 11.28 24.68
N GLU A 436 3.80 11.87 24.91
CA GLU A 436 5.01 11.60 24.13
C GLU A 436 5.58 10.20 24.37
N GLU A 437 5.51 9.71 25.61
CA GLU A 437 5.94 8.35 25.98
C GLU A 437 5.03 7.25 25.44
N SER A 438 3.78 7.59 25.06
CA SER A 438 2.89 6.67 24.36
C SER A 438 3.33 6.37 22.90
N GLU A 439 4.27 7.16 22.37
CA GLU A 439 4.80 7.11 20.99
C GLU A 439 3.79 7.31 19.85
N ILE A 440 2.51 7.58 20.16
CA ILE A 440 1.50 7.96 19.17
C ILE A 440 1.92 9.25 18.43
N PRO A 441 2.44 10.30 19.09
CA PRO A 441 2.95 11.49 18.40
C PRO A 441 4.11 11.20 17.44
N LYS A 442 5.03 10.29 17.82
CA LYS A 442 6.15 9.86 16.95
C LYS A 442 5.66 9.19 15.67
N LEU A 443 4.62 8.34 15.76
CA LEU A 443 4.00 7.74 14.58
C LEU A 443 3.34 8.79 13.67
N ARG A 444 2.68 9.80 14.24
CA ARG A 444 2.14 10.93 13.46
C ARG A 444 3.27 11.70 12.77
N GLU A 445 4.34 12.02 13.48
CA GLU A 445 5.53 12.68 12.93
C GLU A 445 6.12 11.91 11.75
N TYR A 446 6.26 10.59 11.89
CA TYR A 446 6.73 9.72 10.82
C TYR A 446 5.87 9.86 9.55
N VAL A 447 4.54 9.78 9.67
CA VAL A 447 3.61 9.87 8.53
C VAL A 447 3.74 11.22 7.83
N ARG A 448 3.86 12.30 8.60
CA ARG A 448 3.98 13.67 8.10
C ARG A 448 5.28 13.91 7.33
N LYS A 449 6.42 13.47 7.89
CA LYS A 449 7.72 13.57 7.21
C LYS A 449 7.71 12.82 5.89
N ARG A 450 7.11 11.62 5.86
CA ARG A 450 6.97 10.82 4.63
C ARG A 450 6.11 11.51 3.57
N LEU A 451 5.02 12.14 3.96
CA LEU A 451 4.19 12.95 3.07
C LEU A 451 4.97 14.12 2.48
N LEU A 452 5.64 14.90 3.34
CA LEU A 452 6.40 16.06 2.91
C LEU A 452 7.52 15.67 1.93
N ASP A 453 8.25 14.58 2.22
CA ASP A 453 9.29 14.06 1.33
C ASP A 453 8.74 13.54 -0.01
N LYS A 454 7.52 12.97 -0.04
CA LYS A 454 6.86 12.56 -1.29
C LYS A 454 6.41 13.78 -2.09
N LYS A 455 5.76 14.74 -1.44
CA LYS A 455 5.26 15.98 -2.06
C LYS A 455 6.40 16.81 -2.64
N ARG A 456 7.48 17.02 -1.89
CA ARG A 456 8.69 17.68 -2.40
C ARG A 456 9.17 17.04 -3.70
N ARG A 457 9.38 15.72 -3.72
CA ARG A 457 9.89 15.01 -4.91
C ARG A 457 8.96 15.14 -6.11
N LEU A 458 7.65 15.02 -5.90
CA LEU A 458 6.66 15.11 -6.97
C LEU A 458 6.53 16.52 -7.53
N VAL A 459 6.43 17.53 -6.66
CA VAL A 459 6.35 18.94 -7.07
C VAL A 459 7.64 19.36 -7.77
N THR A 460 8.81 18.99 -7.25
CA THR A 460 10.10 19.21 -7.94
C THR A 460 10.07 18.62 -9.34
N LYS A 461 9.67 17.36 -9.51
CA LYS A 461 9.59 16.72 -10.83
C LYS A 461 8.59 17.42 -11.74
N TYR A 462 7.41 17.78 -11.22
CA TYR A 462 6.34 18.42 -11.98
C TYR A 462 6.73 19.82 -12.47
N VAL A 463 7.24 20.67 -11.57
CA VAL A 463 7.70 22.03 -11.89
C VAL A 463 8.86 21.97 -12.88
N THR A 464 9.81 21.04 -12.70
CA THR A 464 10.95 20.88 -13.60
C THR A 464 10.52 20.43 -15.02
N GLU A 465 9.58 19.48 -15.11
CA GLU A 465 9.02 19.00 -16.38
C GLU A 465 8.21 20.09 -17.10
N ALA A 466 7.37 20.83 -16.37
CA ALA A 466 6.60 21.95 -16.89
C ALA A 466 7.50 23.09 -17.39
N PHE A 467 8.60 23.37 -16.69
CA PHE A 467 9.57 24.36 -17.10
C PHE A 467 10.26 23.95 -18.41
N GLY A 468 10.69 22.69 -18.52
CA GLY A 468 11.27 22.14 -19.75
C GLY A 468 10.36 22.29 -20.98
N LEU A 469 9.06 22.02 -20.83
CA LEU A 469 8.10 22.17 -21.92
C LEU A 469 7.86 23.63 -22.31
N LEU A 470 7.85 24.57 -21.37
CA LEU A 470 7.71 25.99 -21.69
C LEU A 470 8.93 26.54 -22.42
N LEU A 471 10.13 26.02 -22.19
CA LEU A 471 11.32 26.38 -22.97
C LEU A 471 11.20 25.94 -24.45
N LEU A 472 10.50 24.83 -24.74
CA LEU A 472 10.24 24.39 -26.12
C LEU A 472 9.39 25.41 -26.89
N THR A 473 8.44 26.05 -26.23
CA THR A 473 7.51 27.00 -26.88
C THR A 473 8.25 28.18 -27.51
N ASP A 474 9.37 28.60 -26.92
CA ASP A 474 10.22 29.66 -27.45
C ASP A 474 11.05 29.19 -28.67
N THR A 475 11.34 27.88 -28.73
CA THR A 475 12.10 27.29 -29.84
C THR A 475 11.33 27.35 -31.16
N PHE A 476 10.00 27.19 -31.10
CA PHE A 476 9.14 27.33 -32.27
C PHE A 476 8.91 28.79 -32.70
N ASN A 477 9.30 29.76 -31.86
CA ASN A 477 9.12 31.20 -32.10
C ASN A 477 10.37 31.89 -32.66
N SER A 478 11.49 31.18 -32.83
CA SER A 478 12.78 31.75 -33.25
C SER A 478 13.10 31.39 -34.72
N GLU A 479 13.42 32.39 -35.54
CA GLU A 479 13.66 32.26 -36.99
C GLU A 479 15.09 31.80 -37.38
N GLU A 480 16.02 31.61 -36.44
CA GLU A 480 17.46 31.55 -36.78
C GLU A 480 18.11 30.15 -36.86
N SER A 481 18.83 29.96 -38.00
CA SER A 481 19.98 29.07 -38.29
C SER A 481 19.71 27.69 -38.91
N LEU A 482 19.59 27.67 -40.25
CA LEU A 482 19.20 26.50 -41.06
C LEU A 482 20.34 25.59 -41.57
N LEU A 483 21.62 25.99 -41.51
CA LEU A 483 22.66 25.31 -42.31
C LEU A 483 23.77 24.58 -41.53
N THR A 484 23.98 24.89 -40.24
CA THR A 484 25.00 24.21 -39.41
C THR A 484 24.43 23.07 -38.55
N GLU A 485 23.09 22.92 -38.50
CA GLU A 485 22.38 22.01 -37.57
C GLU A 485 22.16 20.59 -38.10
N HIS A 486 22.00 20.39 -39.42
CA HIS A 486 21.68 19.07 -40.02
C HIS A 486 22.78 18.01 -39.78
N LEU A 487 24.06 18.42 -39.79
CA LEU A 487 25.20 17.52 -39.55
C LEU A 487 25.31 17.08 -38.08
N ASN A 488 24.88 17.94 -37.13
CA ASN A 488 24.94 17.64 -35.70
C ASN A 488 23.79 16.77 -35.20
N MET A 489 22.58 16.91 -35.78
CA MET A 489 21.44 16.05 -35.43
C MET A 489 21.62 14.61 -35.91
N GLY A 490 22.28 14.40 -37.06
CA GLY A 490 22.69 13.06 -37.52
C GLY A 490 23.71 12.42 -36.56
N GLY A 491 24.71 13.20 -36.11
CA GLY A 491 25.69 12.75 -35.13
C GLY A 491 25.09 12.42 -33.75
N LEU A 492 24.14 13.23 -33.28
CA LEU A 492 23.42 12.98 -32.04
C LEU A 492 22.50 11.76 -32.13
N ARG A 493 21.82 11.56 -33.27
CA ARG A 493 21.00 10.36 -33.52
C ARG A 493 21.84 9.09 -33.47
N ARG A 494 22.99 9.09 -34.15
CA ARG A 494 23.93 7.96 -34.13
C ARG A 494 24.47 7.70 -32.72
N PHE A 495 24.83 8.75 -31.97
CA PHE A 495 25.25 8.60 -30.57
C PHE A 495 24.15 8.01 -29.68
N VAL A 496 22.90 8.47 -29.84
CA VAL A 496 21.77 7.90 -29.12
C VAL A 496 21.61 6.42 -29.46
N GLU A 497 21.68 6.04 -30.73
CA GLU A 497 21.60 4.64 -31.17
C GLU A 497 22.71 3.79 -30.53
N GLU A 498 23.95 4.25 -30.56
CA GLU A 498 25.09 3.58 -29.93
C GLU A 498 24.91 3.44 -28.40
N LYS A 499 24.48 4.49 -27.71
CA LYS A 499 24.20 4.45 -26.26
C LYS A 499 22.99 3.59 -25.93
N MET A 500 22.00 3.52 -26.81
CA MET A 500 20.84 2.64 -26.66
C MET A 500 21.24 1.17 -26.75
N GLU A 501 22.13 0.79 -27.66
CA GLU A 501 22.67 -0.57 -27.72
C GLU A 501 23.43 -0.95 -26.44
N LEU A 502 24.22 -0.01 -25.89
CA LEU A 502 24.90 -0.22 -24.62
C LEU A 502 23.91 -0.37 -23.46
N LEU A 503 22.86 0.44 -23.43
CA LEU A 503 21.79 0.32 -22.44
C LEU A 503 21.09 -1.03 -22.55
N GLU A 504 20.73 -1.47 -23.76
CA GLU A 504 20.09 -2.76 -23.98
C GLU A 504 20.96 -3.93 -23.52
N LYS A 505 22.26 -3.90 -23.86
CA LYS A 505 23.24 -4.90 -23.38
C LYS A 505 23.36 -4.88 -21.86
N ALA A 506 23.38 -3.71 -21.23
CA ALA A 506 23.43 -3.57 -19.78
C ALA A 506 22.17 -4.11 -19.08
N ILE A 507 20.98 -3.88 -19.67
CA ILE A 507 19.71 -4.44 -19.19
C ILE A 507 19.74 -5.97 -19.29
N GLU A 508 20.20 -6.52 -20.42
CA GLU A 508 20.33 -7.97 -20.61
C GLU A 508 21.26 -8.58 -19.56
N GLN A 509 22.43 -7.98 -19.33
CA GLN A 509 23.38 -8.42 -18.30
C GLN A 509 22.79 -8.34 -16.89
N CYS A 510 21.96 -7.33 -16.60
CA CYS A 510 21.25 -7.25 -15.32
C CYS A 510 20.28 -8.40 -15.15
N PHE A 511 19.49 -8.72 -16.18
CA PHE A 511 18.49 -9.77 -16.12
C PHE A 511 19.10 -11.17 -16.15
N ALA A 512 20.22 -11.38 -16.85
CA ALA A 512 20.98 -12.63 -16.86
C ALA A 512 21.37 -13.13 -15.46
N ARG A 513 21.57 -12.22 -14.49
CA ARG A 513 21.84 -12.58 -13.09
C ARG A 513 20.71 -13.38 -12.43
N MET A 514 19.48 -13.32 -12.95
CA MET A 514 18.34 -14.08 -12.44
C MET A 514 18.33 -15.54 -12.89
N GLU A 515 19.07 -15.90 -13.94
CA GLU A 515 19.02 -17.23 -14.56
C GLU A 515 19.43 -18.33 -13.57
N GLN A 516 20.59 -18.18 -12.91
CA GLN A 516 21.06 -19.15 -11.92
C GLN A 516 20.16 -19.25 -10.67
N PRO A 517 19.75 -18.16 -10.01
CA PRO A 517 18.81 -18.22 -8.89
C PRO A 517 17.47 -18.88 -9.25
N LEU A 518 16.94 -18.61 -10.44
CA LEU A 518 15.71 -19.24 -10.91
C LEU A 518 15.90 -20.74 -11.10
N GLN A 519 17.02 -21.15 -11.72
CA GLN A 519 17.34 -22.56 -11.91
C GLN A 519 17.50 -23.30 -10.58
N ALA A 520 18.24 -22.71 -9.63
CA ALA A 520 18.39 -23.25 -8.28
C ALA A 520 17.04 -23.33 -7.56
N GLY A 521 16.21 -22.29 -7.66
CA GLY A 521 14.87 -22.25 -7.09
C GLY A 521 13.97 -23.39 -7.60
N VAL A 522 13.99 -23.66 -8.91
CA VAL A 522 13.27 -24.78 -9.53
C VAL A 522 13.75 -26.12 -8.98
N GLN A 523 15.07 -26.32 -8.85
CA GLN A 523 15.64 -27.56 -8.30
C GLN A 523 15.21 -27.78 -6.84
N VAL A 524 15.28 -26.73 -5.99
CA VAL A 524 14.85 -26.81 -4.59
C VAL A 524 13.33 -27.06 -4.49
N ALA A 525 12.53 -26.42 -5.34
CA ALA A 525 11.09 -26.66 -5.39
C ALA A 525 10.77 -28.12 -5.77
N ARG A 526 11.45 -28.68 -6.78
CA ARG A 526 11.32 -30.11 -7.17
C ARG A 526 11.75 -31.07 -6.08
N ALA A 527 12.78 -30.73 -5.30
CA ALA A 527 13.22 -31.57 -4.18
C ALA A 527 12.25 -31.52 -2.98
N SER A 528 11.57 -30.39 -2.76
CA SER A 528 10.82 -30.12 -1.52
C SER A 528 9.29 -30.18 -1.64
N TYR A 529 8.71 -30.16 -2.85
CA TYR A 529 7.24 -30.06 -3.03
C TYR A 529 6.45 -31.13 -2.25
N ARG A 530 6.94 -32.38 -2.18
CA ARG A 530 6.26 -33.46 -1.43
C ARG A 530 6.16 -33.14 0.06
N ARG A 531 7.22 -32.57 0.64
CA ARG A 531 7.24 -32.14 2.05
C ARG A 531 6.31 -30.95 2.28
N ILE A 532 6.29 -30.00 1.34
CA ILE A 532 5.42 -28.83 1.38
C ILE A 532 3.95 -29.25 1.36
N LEU A 533 3.57 -30.13 0.42
CA LEU A 533 2.20 -30.67 0.33
C LEU A 533 1.78 -31.43 1.59
N ARG A 534 2.66 -32.27 2.16
CA ARG A 534 2.37 -32.97 3.42
C ARG A 534 2.10 -31.99 4.56
N THR A 535 2.80 -30.86 4.59
CA THR A 535 2.62 -29.83 5.62
C THR A 535 1.30 -29.06 5.42
N CYS A 536 0.94 -28.76 4.17
CA CYS A 536 -0.28 -28.00 3.85
C CYS A 536 -1.57 -28.82 3.96
N LEU A 537 -1.50 -30.14 3.77
CA LEU A 537 -2.66 -31.04 3.73
C LEU A 537 -2.90 -31.79 5.06
N VAL A 538 -2.28 -31.37 6.16
CA VAL A 538 -2.45 -31.98 7.49
C VAL A 538 -2.90 -30.94 8.51
N ARG A 539 -3.87 -31.28 9.34
CA ARG A 539 -4.31 -30.50 10.51
C ARG A 539 -3.96 -31.23 11.79
N SER A 540 -3.60 -30.48 12.83
CA SER A 540 -3.32 -31.00 14.17
C SER A 540 -4.53 -31.68 14.84
N ARG A 541 -5.75 -31.34 14.44
CA ARG A 541 -7.01 -31.89 14.96
C ARG A 541 -7.59 -33.06 14.13
N GLY A 542 -6.81 -33.64 13.21
CA GLY A 542 -7.26 -34.75 12.35
C GLY A 542 -8.07 -34.31 11.12
N ASN A 543 -8.78 -35.27 10.49
CA ASN A 543 -9.51 -35.07 9.21
C ASN A 543 -10.98 -34.63 9.39
N GLN A 544 -11.50 -34.60 10.61
CA GLN A 544 -12.90 -34.24 10.89
C GLN A 544 -13.13 -32.76 10.53
N GLY A 545 -14.18 -32.46 9.77
CA GLY A 545 -14.46 -31.11 9.24
C GLY A 545 -13.51 -30.63 8.13
N PHE A 546 -12.26 -31.13 8.07
CA PHE A 546 -11.23 -30.61 7.17
C PHE A 546 -11.55 -30.73 5.67
N HIS A 547 -12.41 -31.67 5.27
CA HIS A 547 -12.89 -31.75 3.90
C HIS A 547 -13.58 -30.47 3.44
N GLN A 548 -14.28 -29.75 4.33
CA GLN A 548 -14.92 -28.47 4.02
C GLN A 548 -13.87 -27.36 3.85
N THR A 549 -12.86 -27.31 4.73
CA THR A 549 -11.72 -26.40 4.55
C THR A 549 -11.00 -26.64 3.23
N LEU A 550 -10.70 -27.90 2.89
CA LEU A 550 -10.04 -28.24 1.62
C LEU A 550 -10.93 -27.92 0.42
N LYS A 551 -12.24 -28.13 0.53
CA LYS A 551 -13.19 -27.73 -0.51
C LYS A 551 -13.19 -26.22 -0.71
N ALA A 552 -13.15 -25.44 0.38
CA ALA A 552 -12.97 -24.00 0.32
C ALA A 552 -11.65 -23.61 -0.37
N VAL A 553 -10.52 -24.24 -0.01
CA VAL A 553 -9.21 -24.03 -0.67
C VAL A 553 -9.32 -24.28 -2.18
N CYS A 554 -9.93 -25.38 -2.59
CA CYS A 554 -10.09 -25.75 -4.00
C CYS A 554 -11.01 -24.78 -4.78
N LEU A 555 -12.18 -24.44 -4.21
CA LEU A 555 -13.10 -23.46 -4.80
C LEU A 555 -12.43 -22.08 -4.99
N LYS A 556 -11.46 -21.76 -4.14
CA LYS A 556 -10.72 -20.50 -4.14
C LYS A 556 -9.35 -20.63 -4.78
N ASN A 557 -9.19 -21.54 -5.75
CA ASN A 557 -7.99 -21.72 -6.56
C ASN A 557 -6.70 -21.94 -5.73
N GLY A 558 -6.78 -22.74 -4.67
CA GLY A 558 -5.63 -23.12 -3.85
C GLY A 558 -5.33 -22.19 -2.68
N VAL A 559 -6.20 -21.21 -2.39
CA VAL A 559 -5.98 -20.22 -1.33
C VAL A 559 -7.22 -20.08 -0.46
N TYR A 560 -7.09 -20.28 0.84
CA TYR A 560 -8.18 -20.07 1.79
C TYR A 560 -7.67 -19.42 3.07
N ALA A 561 -8.39 -18.41 3.55
CA ALA A 561 -8.11 -17.76 4.81
C ALA A 561 -9.37 -17.79 5.68
N SER A 562 -9.18 -18.07 6.97
CA SER A 562 -10.27 -18.17 7.94
C SER A 562 -9.99 -17.26 9.15
N ARG A 563 -11.04 -16.99 9.92
CA ARG A 563 -10.97 -16.28 11.20
C ARG A 563 -10.29 -17.06 12.32
N THR A 564 -10.38 -18.37 12.24
CA THR A 564 -9.94 -19.32 13.28
C THR A 564 -8.75 -20.15 12.85
N LEU A 565 -8.59 -20.37 11.53
CA LEU A 565 -7.53 -21.21 10.96
C LEU A 565 -6.46 -20.37 10.28
N ALA A 566 -5.22 -20.85 10.35
CA ALA A 566 -4.12 -20.27 9.59
C ALA A 566 -4.44 -20.29 8.08
N ARG A 567 -4.05 -19.23 7.38
CA ARG A 567 -4.20 -19.12 5.94
C ARG A 567 -3.51 -20.30 5.25
N ILE A 568 -4.23 -21.00 4.40
CA ILE A 568 -3.71 -22.06 3.53
C ILE A 568 -3.51 -21.43 2.15
N ASP A 569 -2.26 -21.35 1.68
CA ASP A 569 -1.92 -20.88 0.33
C ASP A 569 -1.01 -21.91 -0.33
N LEU A 570 -1.61 -22.84 -1.09
CA LEU A 570 -0.89 -23.93 -1.75
C LEU A 570 0.03 -23.39 -2.85
N ASN A 571 -0.44 -22.41 -3.63
CA ASN A 571 0.34 -21.81 -4.70
C ASN A 571 1.54 -21.05 -4.14
N GLY A 572 1.32 -20.26 -3.08
CA GLY A 572 2.33 -19.55 -2.34
C GLY A 572 3.37 -20.51 -1.76
N ALA A 573 2.93 -21.55 -1.07
CA ALA A 573 3.82 -22.54 -0.45
C ALA A 573 4.70 -23.26 -1.49
N LEU A 574 4.15 -23.65 -2.65
CA LEU A 574 4.90 -24.30 -3.72
C LEU A 574 5.84 -23.35 -4.46
N SER A 575 5.52 -22.06 -4.52
CA SER A 575 6.37 -21.02 -5.12
C SER A 575 7.46 -20.50 -4.18
N GLN A 576 7.31 -20.68 -2.86
CA GLN A 576 8.21 -20.11 -1.85
C GLN A 576 9.68 -20.54 -2.03
N PRO A 577 10.01 -21.81 -2.35
CA PRO A 577 11.40 -22.20 -2.59
C PRO A 577 12.05 -21.48 -3.76
N ILE A 578 11.27 -21.07 -4.77
CA ILE A 578 11.77 -20.26 -5.87
C ILE A 578 12.02 -18.83 -5.37
N TYR A 579 11.05 -18.23 -4.68
CA TYR A 579 11.17 -16.88 -4.10
C TYR A 579 12.37 -16.74 -3.16
N ASP A 580 12.61 -17.73 -2.30
CA ASP A 580 13.73 -17.70 -1.36
C ASP A 580 15.10 -17.62 -2.07
N GLN A 581 15.23 -18.16 -3.29
CA GLN A 581 16.45 -18.04 -4.10
C GLN A 581 16.52 -16.73 -4.88
N ILE A 582 15.38 -16.24 -5.39
CA ILE A 582 15.36 -15.07 -6.29
C ILE A 582 15.28 -13.73 -5.56
N ASP A 583 14.69 -13.66 -4.36
CA ASP A 583 14.41 -12.41 -3.64
C ASP A 583 15.65 -11.51 -3.48
N PRO A 584 16.84 -12.02 -3.11
CA PRO A 584 18.04 -11.18 -2.97
C PRO A 584 18.48 -10.53 -4.29
N VAL A 585 18.45 -11.30 -5.39
CA VAL A 585 18.89 -10.83 -6.71
C VAL A 585 17.84 -9.93 -7.34
N PHE A 586 16.57 -10.31 -7.24
CA PHE A 586 15.44 -9.54 -7.75
C PHE A 586 15.36 -8.15 -7.10
N GLY A 587 15.49 -8.10 -5.78
CA GLY A 587 15.55 -6.83 -5.06
C GLY A 587 16.74 -5.96 -5.51
N GLY A 588 17.88 -6.59 -5.78
CA GLY A 588 19.10 -5.91 -6.22
C GLY A 588 18.98 -5.25 -7.59
N ILE A 589 18.30 -5.91 -8.54
CA ILE A 589 18.05 -5.38 -9.88
C ILE A 589 17.16 -4.12 -9.84
N PHE A 590 16.11 -4.13 -9.02
CA PHE A 590 15.10 -3.06 -8.96
C PHE A 590 15.27 -2.08 -7.78
N ARG A 591 16.53 -1.80 -7.41
CA ARG A 591 16.92 -0.93 -6.30
C ARG A 591 16.65 0.57 -6.57
N ASP A 592 16.26 1.31 -5.53
CA ASP A 592 16.17 2.78 -5.50
C ASP A 592 17.27 3.35 -4.56
N GLY A 593 18.52 3.58 -5.01
CA GLY A 593 19.59 3.99 -4.10
C GLY A 593 21.01 4.10 -4.66
N LYS A 594 21.98 4.29 -3.74
CA LYS A 594 23.41 4.62 -3.95
C LYS A 594 24.16 3.62 -4.88
N PRO A 595 25.30 4.05 -5.47
CA PRO A 595 25.92 3.39 -6.60
C PRO A 595 26.62 2.09 -6.21
N THR A 596 25.98 0.96 -6.47
CA THR A 596 26.71 -0.28 -6.80
C THR A 596 26.23 -0.70 -8.17
N GLY A 597 27.15 -0.99 -9.10
CA GLY A 597 26.91 -1.07 -10.55
C GLY A 597 26.02 -2.22 -11.07
N SER A 598 25.07 -2.70 -10.26
CA SER A 598 24.19 -3.83 -10.59
C SER A 598 22.71 -3.47 -10.74
N ALA A 599 22.28 -2.26 -10.40
CA ALA A 599 20.88 -1.85 -10.44
C ALA A 599 20.44 -1.33 -11.82
N LEU A 600 19.22 -1.69 -12.24
CA LEU A 600 18.63 -1.28 -13.52
C LEU A 600 18.55 0.26 -13.63
N MET A 601 18.11 0.93 -12.57
CA MET A 601 17.99 2.40 -12.57
C MET A 601 19.35 3.09 -12.74
N LEU A 602 20.45 2.49 -12.27
CA LEU A 602 21.78 3.08 -12.47
C LEU A 602 22.22 3.05 -13.94
N HIS A 603 21.85 2.02 -14.69
CA HIS A 603 22.14 1.98 -16.12
C HIS A 603 21.29 3.02 -16.88
N ILE A 604 20.04 3.22 -16.44
CA ILE A 604 19.16 4.27 -16.98
C ILE A 604 19.70 5.67 -16.65
N ASP A 605 20.18 5.89 -15.42
CA ASP A 605 20.79 7.16 -14.99
C ASP A 605 22.15 7.40 -15.67
N ALA A 606 22.96 6.36 -15.87
CA ALA A 606 24.21 6.48 -16.62
C ALA A 606 23.94 6.80 -18.09
N PHE A 607 22.91 6.18 -18.69
CA PHE A 607 22.44 6.53 -20.02
C PHE A 607 21.99 7.99 -20.07
N LYS A 608 21.17 8.43 -19.10
CA LYS A 608 20.75 9.82 -18.94
C LYS A 608 21.95 10.77 -18.94
N HIS A 609 22.89 10.57 -18.04
CA HIS A 609 24.06 11.43 -17.89
C HIS A 609 24.93 11.43 -19.14
N SER A 610 25.08 10.30 -19.83
CA SER A 610 25.84 10.25 -21.09
C SER A 610 25.19 11.08 -22.21
N LEU A 611 23.86 11.14 -22.25
CA LEU A 611 23.14 12.01 -23.19
C LEU A 611 23.28 13.48 -22.78
N GLU A 612 23.11 13.79 -21.49
CA GLU A 612 23.26 15.16 -20.96
C GLU A 612 24.66 15.71 -21.22
N GLU A 613 25.71 14.90 -21.00
CA GLU A 613 27.10 15.25 -21.25
C GLU A 613 27.36 15.48 -22.74
N ARG A 614 26.90 14.58 -23.61
CA ARG A 614 27.05 14.74 -25.06
C ARG A 614 26.34 16.00 -25.56
N MET A 615 25.15 16.29 -25.05
CA MET A 615 24.43 17.52 -25.36
C MET A 615 25.15 18.76 -24.83
N ALA A 616 25.83 18.67 -23.68
CA ALA A 616 26.68 19.73 -23.17
C ALA A 616 27.90 19.98 -24.06
N GLU A 617 28.59 18.92 -24.51
CA GLU A 617 29.76 19.00 -25.40
C GLU A 617 29.41 19.64 -26.76
N ILE A 618 28.29 19.21 -27.37
CA ILE A 618 27.80 19.78 -28.64
C ILE A 618 27.50 21.27 -28.45
N GLY A 619 26.93 21.65 -27.31
CA GLY A 619 26.67 23.05 -26.99
C GLY A 619 27.93 23.90 -26.79
N ILE A 620 29.02 23.31 -26.26
CA ILE A 620 30.30 24.01 -26.04
C ILE A 620 31.07 24.17 -27.36
N ARG A 621 31.13 23.14 -28.21
CA ARG A 621 31.87 23.18 -29.50
C ARG A 621 31.28 24.17 -30.51
N ASN A 622 29.97 24.37 -30.48
CA ASN A 622 29.28 25.20 -31.47
C ASN A 622 29.10 26.65 -31.02
N GLY A 623 29.67 27.07 -29.88
CA GLY A 623 29.51 28.44 -29.39
C GLY A 623 28.04 28.81 -29.17
N TRP A 624 27.23 27.91 -28.60
CA TRP A 624 25.83 28.18 -28.21
C TRP A 624 25.76 29.25 -27.11
N LYS A 625 26.09 30.50 -27.45
CA LYS A 625 25.85 31.68 -26.61
C LYS A 625 24.38 32.12 -26.65
N TYR A 626 23.66 31.75 -27.71
CA TYR A 626 22.28 32.19 -27.97
C TYR A 626 21.22 31.06 -27.96
N ASP A 627 21.60 29.78 -27.96
CA ASP A 627 20.66 28.64 -28.09
C ASP A 627 20.45 27.85 -26.77
N GLY A 628 20.49 28.56 -25.63
CA GLY A 628 20.35 27.97 -24.29
C GLY A 628 19.00 27.27 -24.06
N TYR A 629 17.96 27.68 -24.80
CA TYR A 629 16.60 27.17 -24.69
C TYR A 629 16.45 25.77 -25.30
N LYS A 630 17.01 25.51 -26.50
CA LYS A 630 17.03 24.16 -27.12
C LYS A 630 17.78 23.15 -26.24
N ARG A 631 18.93 23.55 -25.69
CA ARG A 631 19.71 22.73 -24.74
C ARG A 631 18.90 22.41 -23.48
N GLY A 632 18.26 23.42 -22.91
CA GLY A 632 17.42 23.30 -21.74
C GLY A 632 16.26 22.33 -21.99
N PHE A 633 15.56 22.49 -23.11
CA PHE A 633 14.48 21.59 -23.50
C PHE A 633 14.95 20.13 -23.63
N LEU A 634 16.00 19.84 -24.40
CA LEU A 634 16.45 18.46 -24.65
C LEU A 634 16.82 17.73 -23.34
N ILE A 635 17.56 18.40 -22.45
CA ILE A 635 17.96 17.84 -21.14
C ILE A 635 16.72 17.57 -20.27
N GLN A 636 15.77 18.51 -20.24
CA GLN A 636 14.56 18.36 -19.44
C GLN A 636 13.61 17.31 -20.01
N GLU A 637 13.51 17.21 -21.34
CA GLU A 637 12.65 16.22 -21.99
C GLU A 637 13.22 14.81 -21.84
N ILE A 638 14.54 14.62 -21.91
CA ILE A 638 15.19 13.35 -21.51
C ILE A 638 14.83 13.03 -20.06
N SER A 639 14.98 14.00 -19.16
CA SER A 639 14.64 13.81 -17.75
C SER A 639 13.18 13.43 -17.54
N ALA A 640 12.26 13.98 -18.33
CA ALA A 640 10.84 13.67 -18.30
C ALA A 640 10.53 12.26 -18.85
N ILE A 641 11.10 11.90 -20.00
CA ILE A 641 10.96 10.59 -20.64
C ILE A 641 11.45 9.50 -19.70
N LEU A 642 12.66 9.66 -19.15
CA LEU A 642 13.26 8.70 -18.23
C LEU A 642 12.53 8.69 -16.89
N GLY A 643 12.06 9.85 -16.41
CA GLY A 643 11.17 9.92 -15.25
C GLY A 643 9.83 9.19 -15.46
N GLY A 644 9.33 9.11 -16.69
CA GLY A 644 8.15 8.33 -17.07
C GLY A 644 8.41 6.82 -17.18
N LEU A 645 9.66 6.38 -17.24
CA LEU A 645 10.04 4.96 -17.23
C LEU A 645 9.97 4.36 -15.83
N GLU A 646 10.32 5.11 -14.78
CA GLU A 646 10.26 4.63 -13.39
C GLU A 646 8.91 3.99 -13.06
N GLY A 647 7.81 4.68 -13.41
CA GLY A 647 6.45 4.17 -13.21
C GLY A 647 6.12 2.95 -14.07
N HIS A 648 6.66 2.87 -15.29
CA HIS A 648 6.50 1.70 -16.17
C HIS A 648 7.23 0.47 -15.61
N ILE A 649 8.49 0.66 -15.20
CA ILE A 649 9.34 -0.36 -14.57
C ILE A 649 8.67 -0.88 -13.30
N LEU A 650 8.16 0.00 -12.44
CA LEU A 650 7.49 -0.39 -11.19
C LEU A 650 6.22 -1.23 -11.44
N ARG A 651 5.40 -0.87 -12.43
CA ARG A 651 4.21 -1.66 -12.80
C ARG A 651 4.58 -3.03 -13.39
N ARG A 652 5.67 -3.11 -14.16
CA ARG A 652 6.16 -4.37 -14.74
C ARG A 652 6.86 -5.25 -13.72
N LYS A 653 7.62 -4.68 -12.78
CA LYS A 653 8.26 -5.37 -11.64
C LYS A 653 7.26 -6.27 -10.91
N ARG A 654 6.06 -5.75 -10.60
CA ARG A 654 4.97 -6.53 -10.00
C ARG A 654 4.61 -7.76 -10.83
N LYS A 655 4.31 -7.55 -12.12
CA LYS A 655 3.91 -8.64 -13.04
C LYS A 655 4.99 -9.71 -13.16
N ILE A 656 6.27 -9.30 -13.18
CA ILE A 656 7.40 -10.24 -13.19
C ILE A 656 7.39 -11.07 -11.90
N TYR A 657 7.33 -10.44 -10.73
CA TYR A 657 7.39 -11.15 -9.44
C TYR A 657 6.20 -12.11 -9.24
N GLU A 658 4.99 -11.70 -9.60
CA GLU A 658 3.76 -12.51 -9.44
C GLU A 658 3.63 -13.64 -10.47
N SER A 659 4.39 -13.59 -11.57
CA SER A 659 4.28 -14.55 -12.66
C SER A 659 4.54 -15.99 -12.22
N VAL A 660 5.45 -16.21 -11.26
CA VAL A 660 5.80 -17.55 -10.75
C VAL A 660 4.59 -18.18 -10.04
N SER A 661 4.03 -17.50 -9.04
CA SER A 661 2.87 -18.00 -8.29
C SER A 661 1.62 -18.12 -9.19
N SER A 662 1.42 -17.16 -10.09
CA SER A 662 0.30 -17.18 -11.05
C SER A 662 0.41 -18.33 -12.06
N SER A 663 1.63 -18.68 -12.49
CA SER A 663 1.87 -19.83 -13.35
C SER A 663 1.51 -21.13 -12.65
N ILE A 664 1.98 -21.31 -11.41
CA ILE A 664 1.70 -22.50 -10.61
C ILE A 664 0.19 -22.63 -10.37
N GLN A 665 -0.49 -21.54 -10.00
CA GLN A 665 -1.94 -21.54 -9.82
C GLN A 665 -2.68 -21.94 -11.10
N SER A 666 -2.27 -21.39 -12.25
CA SER A 666 -2.86 -21.71 -13.56
C SER A 666 -2.75 -23.20 -13.89
N ASP A 667 -1.60 -23.81 -13.60
CA ASP A 667 -1.33 -25.21 -13.88
C ASP A 667 -2.05 -26.15 -12.90
N LEU A 668 -2.26 -25.71 -11.66
CA LEU A 668 -2.98 -26.47 -10.63
C LEU A 668 -4.49 -26.27 -10.64
N LYS A 669 -5.00 -25.27 -11.38
CA LYS A 669 -6.43 -24.96 -11.45
C LYS A 669 -7.31 -26.16 -11.80
N PRO A 670 -7.00 -26.99 -12.81
CA PRO A 670 -7.81 -28.17 -13.12
C PRO A 670 -7.89 -29.17 -11.95
N CYS A 671 -6.80 -29.30 -11.19
CA CYS A 671 -6.75 -30.17 -10.02
C CYS A 671 -7.60 -29.64 -8.86
N TYR A 672 -7.63 -28.32 -8.67
CA TYR A 672 -8.52 -27.69 -7.70
C TYR A 672 -9.99 -27.86 -8.10
N GLU A 673 -10.33 -27.69 -9.37
CA GLU A 673 -11.68 -27.90 -9.88
C GLU A 673 -12.15 -29.35 -9.70
N GLU A 674 -11.31 -30.32 -10.03
CA GLU A 674 -11.58 -31.76 -9.80
C GLU A 674 -11.80 -32.06 -8.30
N ALA A 675 -10.91 -31.56 -7.43
CA ALA A 675 -11.01 -31.80 -5.99
C ALA A 675 -12.24 -31.12 -5.36
N ALA A 676 -12.66 -29.96 -5.87
CA ALA A 676 -13.83 -29.23 -5.37
C ALA A 676 -15.16 -29.98 -5.59
N GLN A 677 -15.24 -30.84 -6.61
CA GLN A 677 -16.45 -31.62 -6.91
C GLN A 677 -16.61 -32.86 -6.02
N ILE A 678 -15.59 -33.23 -5.25
CA ILE A 678 -15.62 -34.44 -4.44
C ILE A 678 -16.55 -34.26 -3.22
N THR A 679 -17.48 -35.20 -3.07
CA THR A 679 -18.42 -35.28 -1.95
C THR A 679 -18.53 -36.73 -1.44
N GLY A 680 -19.20 -36.95 -0.30
CA GLY A 680 -19.50 -38.29 0.24
C GLY A 680 -18.45 -38.88 1.19
N LYS A 681 -18.59 -40.18 1.52
CA LYS A 681 -17.72 -40.91 2.48
C LYS A 681 -16.25 -40.76 2.12
N LYS A 682 -15.32 -40.55 3.06
CA LYS A 682 -13.87 -40.35 2.79
C LYS A 682 -13.53 -39.21 1.81
N ALA A 683 -14.41 -38.21 1.65
CA ALA A 683 -14.14 -37.06 0.77
C ALA A 683 -12.80 -36.37 1.08
N CYS A 684 -12.47 -36.19 2.38
CA CYS A 684 -11.21 -35.55 2.78
C CYS A 684 -9.98 -36.25 2.18
N GLU A 685 -9.92 -37.59 2.24
CA GLU A 685 -8.79 -38.38 1.75
C GLU A 685 -8.73 -38.34 0.22
N ARG A 686 -9.88 -38.54 -0.44
CA ARG A 686 -9.97 -38.43 -1.90
C ARG A 686 -9.53 -37.07 -2.42
N MET A 687 -9.92 -35.98 -1.75
CA MET A 687 -9.50 -34.62 -2.11
C MET A 687 -7.99 -34.44 -1.96
N LYS A 688 -7.41 -34.89 -0.84
CA LYS A 688 -5.95 -34.87 -0.63
C LYS A 688 -5.22 -35.65 -1.72
N ASP A 689 -5.74 -36.80 -2.12
CA ASP A 689 -5.12 -37.65 -3.12
C ASP A 689 -5.25 -37.06 -4.53
N VAL A 690 -6.38 -36.44 -4.89
CA VAL A 690 -6.50 -35.68 -6.14
C VAL A 690 -5.51 -34.53 -6.17
N ILE A 691 -5.42 -33.73 -5.10
CA ILE A 691 -4.44 -32.64 -5.00
C ILE A 691 -3.02 -33.16 -5.14
N ARG A 692 -2.67 -34.24 -4.44
CA ARG A 692 -1.33 -34.84 -4.50
C ARG A 692 -0.99 -35.33 -5.91
N ARG A 693 -1.87 -36.13 -6.52
CA ARG A 693 -1.66 -36.66 -7.87
C ARG A 693 -1.60 -35.55 -8.92
N GLY A 694 -2.45 -34.53 -8.80
CA GLY A 694 -2.45 -33.39 -9.70
C GLY A 694 -1.15 -32.60 -9.64
N VAL A 695 -0.65 -32.31 -8.43
CA VAL A 695 0.65 -31.65 -8.27
C VAL A 695 1.79 -32.55 -8.75
N GLU A 696 1.81 -33.85 -8.43
CA GLU A 696 2.84 -34.78 -8.90
C GLU A 696 2.90 -34.86 -10.43
N ARG A 697 1.73 -34.92 -11.09
CA ARG A 697 1.61 -34.88 -12.55
C ARG A 697 2.17 -33.58 -13.12
N GLN A 698 1.72 -32.43 -12.59
CA GLN A 698 2.18 -31.13 -13.07
C GLN A 698 3.68 -30.91 -12.85
N VAL A 699 4.24 -31.40 -11.74
CA VAL A 699 5.69 -31.37 -11.49
C VAL A 699 6.43 -32.26 -12.50
N ALA A 700 5.91 -33.44 -12.84
CA ALA A 700 6.49 -34.30 -13.86
C ALA A 700 6.46 -33.67 -15.27
N GLU A 701 5.40 -32.91 -15.58
CA GLU A 701 5.24 -32.15 -16.82
C GLU A 701 6.06 -30.84 -16.86
N GLY A 702 6.79 -30.50 -15.78
CA GLY A 702 7.65 -29.32 -15.74
C GLY A 702 6.96 -28.01 -15.31
N MET A 703 5.99 -28.07 -14.37
CA MET A 703 5.30 -26.89 -13.85
C MET A 703 6.24 -25.79 -13.33
N PHE A 704 7.33 -26.16 -12.66
CA PHE A 704 8.28 -25.19 -12.12
C PHE A 704 9.15 -24.56 -13.22
N GLU A 705 9.54 -25.34 -14.23
CA GLU A 705 10.24 -24.88 -15.43
C GLU A 705 9.40 -23.88 -16.23
N ARG A 706 8.11 -24.19 -16.43
CA ARG A 706 7.16 -23.25 -17.04
C ARG A 706 7.01 -21.97 -16.22
N ALA A 707 6.96 -22.06 -14.89
CA ALA A 707 6.90 -20.88 -14.03
C ALA A 707 8.14 -19.99 -14.17
N ARG A 708 9.34 -20.59 -14.26
CA ARG A 708 10.59 -19.90 -14.59
C ARG A 708 10.52 -19.23 -15.96
N GLU A 709 10.07 -19.95 -16.99
CA GLU A 709 9.97 -19.43 -18.35
C GLU A 709 8.99 -18.26 -18.45
N ARG A 710 7.84 -18.33 -17.75
CA ARG A 710 6.90 -17.21 -17.68
C ARG A 710 7.53 -15.97 -17.04
N MET A 711 8.30 -16.13 -15.97
CA MET A 711 9.02 -15.01 -15.34
C MET A 711 10.09 -14.42 -16.29
N TRP A 712 10.86 -15.28 -16.96
CA TRP A 712 11.86 -14.84 -17.94
C TRP A 712 11.24 -14.08 -19.11
N HIS A 713 10.10 -14.56 -19.61
CA HIS A 713 9.36 -13.86 -20.65
C HIS A 713 8.91 -12.46 -20.20
N GLN A 714 8.50 -12.30 -18.93
CA GLN A 714 8.16 -10.97 -18.39
C GLN A 714 9.39 -10.03 -18.30
N PHE A 715 10.59 -10.54 -18.02
CA PHE A 715 11.82 -9.75 -18.10
C PHE A 715 12.11 -9.28 -19.53
N GLN A 716 11.97 -10.17 -20.52
CA GLN A 716 12.17 -9.80 -21.93
C GLN A 716 11.13 -8.78 -22.41
N GLN A 717 9.88 -8.89 -21.97
CA GLN A 717 8.85 -7.86 -22.21
C GLN A 717 9.20 -6.52 -21.58
N LEU A 718 9.80 -6.51 -20.39
CA LEU A 718 10.26 -5.28 -19.74
C LEU A 718 11.43 -4.66 -20.51
N LYS A 719 12.43 -5.45 -20.91
CA LYS A 719 13.56 -4.98 -21.72
C LYS A 719 13.06 -4.30 -22.99
N HIS A 720 12.26 -5.01 -23.78
CA HIS A 720 11.68 -4.48 -25.01
C HIS A 720 10.82 -3.23 -24.75
N GLY A 721 10.00 -3.25 -23.70
CA GLY A 721 9.18 -2.10 -23.32
C GLY A 721 9.98 -0.86 -22.92
N ILE A 722 11.14 -1.02 -22.28
CA ILE A 722 12.06 0.09 -21.98
C ILE A 722 12.69 0.60 -23.28
N THR A 723 13.26 -0.28 -24.09
CA THR A 723 13.95 0.07 -25.34
C THR A 723 13.02 0.81 -26.30
N GLU A 724 11.83 0.29 -26.56
CA GLU A 724 10.84 0.92 -27.44
C GLU A 724 10.39 2.28 -26.93
N LYS A 725 10.10 2.38 -25.62
CA LYS A 725 9.63 3.64 -25.03
C LYS A 725 10.72 4.72 -25.08
N VAL A 726 11.96 4.38 -24.75
CA VAL A 726 13.08 5.33 -24.81
C VAL A 726 13.36 5.72 -26.26
N LYS A 727 13.53 4.74 -27.15
CA LYS A 727 13.85 4.97 -28.56
C LYS A 727 12.79 5.79 -29.27
N GLY A 728 11.50 5.45 -29.10
CA GLY A 728 10.39 6.19 -29.68
C GLY A 728 10.31 7.62 -29.15
N SER A 729 10.49 7.82 -27.84
CA SER A 729 10.41 9.16 -27.23
C SER A 729 11.60 10.04 -27.63
N ILE A 730 12.83 9.51 -27.64
CA ILE A 730 14.01 10.26 -28.08
C ILE A 730 13.94 10.54 -29.58
N THR A 731 13.50 9.59 -30.41
CA THR A 731 13.32 9.82 -31.85
C THR A 731 12.33 10.94 -32.11
N THR A 732 11.21 10.96 -31.37
CA THR A 732 10.22 12.03 -31.43
C THR A 732 10.87 13.36 -31.04
N MET A 733 11.52 13.42 -29.88
CA MET A 733 12.22 14.62 -29.40
C MET A 733 13.28 15.15 -30.38
N LEU A 734 14.11 14.28 -30.97
CA LEU A 734 15.09 14.68 -31.97
C LEU A 734 14.45 15.19 -33.28
N THR A 735 13.29 14.65 -33.65
CA THR A 735 12.53 15.13 -34.82
C THR A 735 11.92 16.51 -34.55
N LEU A 736 11.54 16.79 -33.30
CA LEU A 736 11.02 18.08 -32.87
C LEU A 736 12.11 19.15 -32.75
N ALA A 737 13.31 18.76 -32.35
CA ALA A 737 14.45 19.65 -32.24
C ALA A 737 15.16 19.92 -33.58
N ALA A 738 14.85 19.14 -34.63
CA ALA A 738 15.39 19.37 -35.96
C ALA A 738 14.71 20.58 -36.62
N PRO A 739 15.45 21.39 -37.40
CA PRO A 739 14.87 22.53 -38.11
C PRO A 739 13.79 22.04 -39.07
N GLN A 740 12.55 22.49 -38.86
CA GLN A 740 11.45 22.22 -39.79
C GLN A 740 11.51 23.27 -40.90
N GLY A 741 11.74 22.82 -42.12
CA GLY A 741 11.89 23.70 -43.28
C GLY A 741 10.64 24.53 -43.58
N ASP A 742 10.91 25.79 -43.91
CA ASP A 742 10.11 26.81 -44.60
C ASP A 742 8.68 27.15 -44.11
N GLY A 743 8.54 28.37 -43.59
CA GLY A 743 7.51 29.30 -44.08
C GLY A 743 6.06 29.23 -43.58
N LEU A 744 5.72 28.54 -42.48
CA LEU A 744 4.31 28.46 -42.03
C LEU A 744 3.98 28.90 -40.59
N TYR A 745 4.94 29.36 -39.78
CA TYR A 745 4.60 29.86 -38.44
C TYR A 745 4.24 31.35 -38.51
N LYS A 746 2.97 31.66 -38.84
CA LYS A 746 2.37 32.92 -38.35
C LYS A 746 2.44 32.88 -36.81
N GLU A 747 2.94 33.97 -36.21
CA GLU A 747 3.14 34.20 -34.78
C GLU A 747 2.35 33.21 -33.88
N LEU A 748 3.04 32.18 -33.40
CA LEU A 748 2.57 31.38 -32.27
C LEU A 748 2.29 32.33 -31.09
N ALA A 749 1.27 32.01 -30.29
CA ALA A 749 0.83 32.88 -29.20
C ALA A 749 1.98 33.30 -28.26
N ASP A 750 2.02 34.57 -27.82
CA ASP A 750 3.04 35.07 -26.90
C ASP A 750 2.92 34.41 -25.51
N VAL A 751 3.89 33.55 -25.20
CA VAL A 751 4.02 32.80 -23.93
C VAL A 751 5.18 33.35 -23.06
N ARG A 752 5.83 34.47 -23.44
CA ARG A 752 7.00 34.99 -22.71
C ARG A 752 6.69 35.33 -21.25
N SER A 753 5.46 35.79 -20.98
CA SER A 753 5.03 36.12 -19.63
C SER A 753 4.95 34.89 -18.72
N GLU A 754 4.37 33.80 -19.23
CA GLU A 754 4.25 32.50 -18.57
C GLU A 754 5.61 31.84 -18.33
N GLN A 755 6.52 31.96 -19.30
CA GLN A 755 7.90 31.47 -19.17
C GLN A 755 8.65 32.19 -18.03
N LYS A 756 8.62 33.53 -17.99
CA LYS A 756 9.24 34.32 -16.91
C LYS A 756 8.65 33.98 -15.55
N GLU A 757 7.34 33.73 -15.47
CA GLU A 757 6.73 33.25 -14.24
C GLU A 757 7.23 31.85 -13.85
N MET A 758 7.36 30.94 -14.82
CA MET A 758 7.83 29.58 -14.58
C MET A 758 9.30 29.53 -14.15
N GLU A 759 10.16 30.36 -14.73
CA GLU A 759 11.56 30.52 -14.31
C GLU A 759 11.68 30.97 -12.84
N LYS A 760 10.80 31.89 -12.41
CA LYS A 760 10.76 32.33 -11.01
C LYS A 760 10.37 31.15 -10.11
N LEU A 761 9.35 30.38 -10.48
CA LEU A 761 8.93 29.21 -9.69
C LEU A 761 10.02 28.13 -9.62
N HIS A 762 10.69 27.86 -10.73
CA HIS A 762 11.80 26.90 -10.77
C HIS A 762 12.98 27.35 -9.90
N ARG A 763 13.31 28.66 -9.88
CA ARG A 763 14.31 29.24 -8.96
C ARG A 763 13.90 29.13 -7.49
N SER A 764 12.67 29.54 -7.15
CA SER A 764 12.15 29.39 -5.79
C SER A 764 12.16 27.95 -5.31
N LEU A 765 11.88 26.98 -6.18
CA LEU A 765 11.95 25.56 -5.86
C LEU A 765 13.38 25.11 -5.50
N ARG A 766 14.40 25.63 -6.21
CA ARG A 766 15.81 25.35 -5.92
C ARG A 766 16.23 25.96 -4.58
N GLU A 767 15.86 27.21 -4.31
CA GLU A 767 16.12 27.89 -3.04
C GLU A 767 15.46 27.15 -1.86
N VAL A 768 14.22 26.68 -2.02
CA VAL A 768 13.53 25.88 -0.99
C VAL A 768 14.27 24.55 -0.74
N ALA A 769 14.80 23.91 -1.77
CA ALA A 769 15.56 22.67 -1.65
C ALA A 769 16.90 22.87 -0.92
N GLU A 770 17.65 23.92 -1.29
CA GLU A 770 18.93 24.28 -0.67
C GLU A 770 18.75 24.67 0.81
N ASN A 771 17.74 25.48 1.12
CA ASN A 771 17.40 25.86 2.50
C ASN A 771 16.98 24.65 3.35
N ALA A 772 16.27 23.68 2.77
CA ALA A 772 15.90 22.45 3.47
C ALA A 772 17.12 21.57 3.77
N GLN A 773 18.09 21.51 2.86
CA GLN A 773 19.33 20.76 3.04
C GLN A 773 20.22 21.41 4.11
N LEU A 774 20.40 22.73 4.06
CA LEU A 774 21.11 23.52 5.09
C LEU A 774 20.51 23.30 6.48
N ARG A 775 19.17 23.31 6.61
CA ARG A 775 18.49 23.05 7.89
C ARG A 775 18.74 21.64 8.41
N ARG A 776 18.73 20.61 7.55
CA ARG A 776 19.06 19.23 7.95
C ARG A 776 20.50 19.11 8.42
N SER A 777 21.45 19.63 7.64
CA SER A 777 22.87 19.63 8.01
C SER A 777 23.14 20.36 9.33
N MET A 778 22.45 21.48 9.58
CA MET A 778 22.55 22.21 10.83
C MET A 778 21.90 21.46 12.00
N GLN A 779 20.80 20.74 11.77
CA GLN A 779 20.13 19.93 12.80
C GLN A 779 20.95 18.69 13.17
N ASP A 780 21.56 18.01 12.19
CA ASP A 780 22.48 16.89 12.41
C ASP A 780 23.74 17.36 13.15
N PHE A 781 24.27 18.53 12.80
CA PHE A 781 25.38 19.17 13.52
C PHE A 781 25.02 19.47 14.99
N LEU A 782 23.83 20.01 15.26
CA LEU A 782 23.37 20.29 16.63
C LEU A 782 23.11 19.01 17.44
N LEU A 783 22.64 17.94 16.81
CA LEU A 783 22.46 16.62 17.45
C LEU A 783 23.81 15.98 17.81
N GLN A 784 24.86 16.16 16.99
CA GLN A 784 26.22 15.72 17.31
C GLN A 784 26.87 16.54 18.44
N MET A 785 26.43 17.79 18.65
CA MET A 785 26.93 18.68 19.70
C MET A 785 26.18 18.55 21.03
N SER A 786 25.12 17.73 21.10
CA SER A 786 24.38 17.49 22.33
C SER A 786 25.22 16.58 23.26
N PRO A 787 25.58 17.00 24.49
CA PRO A 787 26.46 16.22 25.34
C PRO A 787 25.77 14.90 25.72
N SER A 788 26.35 13.77 25.33
CA SER A 788 26.00 12.48 25.90
C SER A 788 26.22 12.56 27.41
N LYS A 789 25.16 12.42 28.21
CA LYS A 789 25.29 12.09 29.64
C LYS A 789 25.79 10.64 29.76
N ALA A 790 27.03 10.40 29.33
CA ALA A 790 27.81 9.24 29.73
C ALA A 790 28.61 9.67 30.97
N GLY A 791 28.27 9.12 32.12
CA GLY A 791 29.03 9.33 33.36
C GLY A 791 30.47 8.85 33.19
N PRO A 792 31.44 9.45 33.90
CA PRO A 792 32.85 9.17 33.70
C PRO A 792 33.18 7.73 34.05
N HIS A 793 33.88 7.04 33.14
CA HIS A 793 34.54 5.78 33.41
C HIS A 793 35.56 5.98 34.53
N GLY A 794 35.26 5.44 35.70
CA GLY A 794 36.24 5.31 36.77
C GLY A 794 37.30 4.29 36.38
N THR A 795 38.48 4.78 36.02
CA THR A 795 39.72 4.02 36.04
C THR A 795 40.01 3.61 37.49
N LYS A 796 40.08 2.31 37.75
CA LYS A 796 40.79 1.79 38.92
C LYS A 796 41.89 0.85 38.43
N LEU A 797 43.09 1.14 38.95
CA LEU A 797 44.21 0.22 39.12
C LEU A 797 43.76 -1.11 39.73
#